data_AF-E2SIL3-F1
#
_entry.id   AF-E2SIL3-F1
#
_cell.length_a   1.000
_cell.length_b   1.000
_cell.length_c   1.000
_cell.angle_alpha   90.00
_cell.angle_beta   90.00
_cell.angle_gamma   90.00
#
_symmetry.space_group_name_H-M   'P 1'
#
loop_
_entity.id
_entity.type
_entity.pdbx_description
1 polymer ?
#
loop_
_entity_poly.entity_id
_entity_poly.type
_entity_poly.pdbx_seq_one_letter_code
_entity_poly.pdbx_strand_id
1 'polypeptide(L)'
;MKKIVNFLLSSMLIASCLTITPLQAEEQPISQNEFGLLDYTDEYGTDQGISQQQVVINKRSRSAQPTEVGYIAVFIEFPDDDMQEYHLDDPDSLEAAENLMNGTNVSMTGSLGNGTVLSMKEYIRQYSYNKINVTTKFFPYQNGNVVSHISSKPRTYYLKQSAENPNGYTPENKLAREKELITEAVTAIQTQVGEQFNAEQLDTNHDGVIDAISFFVENKSAMQSDGIGWQDLLWSHKTENYIEPTILGKRVAVYNLINTYSNARPGGIFRQNRSSYGTIIHEYLHTCGLPDLYRATENGDPVGFYDIMASTKGANPQSFLSVMNDDILAWRNPLKEIKQTTENITVNKPQYHNPSEQNAVKLYSPLSENEYFVAEYYSNPSFKVDNAHTESDGLLLYRVNERGDWTNITGNPGQPDDYIYVFRPGDTLLNAGNGDLTKGILTKEKPEFGKTLDQTTAGWDSETLYFADGTNSGLSIKVTAQNDESITFDVKISEGLQGDGTVSSPYQITKPDDFNILKQKPDAYYKLMNDIDMKSINDFQPVESFRGHFDGNNQVIKNVTIKDGEGFFPYIEYGAEVQNIVFENLNVTNTHGGHTGSFAGSVQGTVRNIKVKSGTVNGGDSQNSLQGVGGFIGTLGIDGSVEACYTGADVLSGVNIGGFIGLYQNGNVKYCYADGKVNAGKLHTGGFIGAVYQIDSKLTKPVQSYYDMSATGQGKAIGDRDDSLGIVGYSLDKEIILNNEEIRIPFIFDSNTIIPDLNISDIAIAVINKNAMTICGIANGTTKLLVSIPCGDNMIQLESKVMVNGMQESKPILPEGISLNKSTIDISEGDHFQLIASISPSNALTSTHWISDNENIVTVSANGYITAIASGEANIHVRTDNHVEAVCHTIVKQREIPITSVLISNTSLSLVQGQYYNISATIYPSETTMGKVIRWYSQNPEVAQIDSNGKIQAVSNGNTIIIAESINGKRAECSIHVQKKGIPPIISPPSSETPSVPDTTAPQVNKKAEGFYQLSRRVRIFSSPNASKYNRYDPFKKSG
;
A
#
# COMPACT_ATOMS: atom_id res chain seq x y z
N MET A 1 -74.12 -11.60 14.18
CA MET A 1 -74.21 -11.83 12.72
C MET A 1 -72.79 -11.99 12.21
N LYS A 2 -72.30 -13.23 12.15
CA LYS A 2 -72.23 -14.10 10.95
C LYS A 2 -70.98 -13.83 10.08
N LYS A 3 -69.96 -14.67 10.33
CA LYS A 3 -68.99 -15.32 9.41
C LYS A 3 -67.95 -14.42 8.72
N ILE A 4 -66.65 -14.49 9.08
CA ILE A 4 -65.60 -15.51 8.82
C ILE A 4 -64.81 -15.22 7.52
N VAL A 5 -63.49 -14.97 7.71
CA VAL A 5 -62.32 -15.28 6.85
C VAL A 5 -61.84 -14.26 5.78
N ASN A 6 -60.52 -14.03 5.87
CA ASN A 6 -59.50 -13.69 4.86
C ASN A 6 -59.06 -12.23 4.58
N PHE A 7 -57.74 -12.07 4.80
CA PHE A 7 -56.73 -11.31 4.03
C PHE A 7 -56.38 -9.85 4.42
N LEU A 8 -55.15 -9.72 4.97
CA LEU A 8 -54.15 -8.61 4.95
C LEU A 8 -54.59 -7.19 5.40
N LEU A 9 -54.06 -6.65 6.51
CA LEU A 9 -52.83 -5.79 6.64
C LEU A 9 -52.80 -4.63 5.62
N SER A 10 -52.57 -3.35 5.93
CA SER A 10 -52.01 -2.66 7.11
C SER A 10 -51.89 -1.15 6.79
N SER A 11 -51.97 -0.24 7.77
CA SER A 11 -51.10 0.97 7.88
C SER A 11 -51.43 1.89 9.07
N MET A 12 -50.34 2.30 9.75
CA MET A 12 -50.03 3.57 10.47
C MET A 12 -50.88 4.08 11.64
N LEU A 13 -50.20 4.44 12.74
CA LEU A 13 -49.91 5.79 13.25
C LEU A 13 -49.16 5.65 14.60
N ILE A 14 -48.30 6.58 15.04
CA ILE A 14 -48.66 7.67 15.96
C ILE A 14 -47.45 8.62 16.13
N ALA A 15 -47.76 9.91 16.28
CA ALA A 15 -46.86 11.02 16.55
C ALA A 15 -46.82 11.43 18.05
N SER A 16 -45.66 11.97 18.44
CA SER A 16 -45.40 13.14 19.32
C SER A 16 -46.03 13.28 20.72
N CYS A 17 -45.20 13.47 21.78
CA CYS A 17 -44.94 14.77 22.46
C CYS A 17 -44.15 14.68 23.80
N LEU A 18 -43.10 15.51 23.90
CA LEU A 18 -42.65 16.41 25.00
C LEU A 18 -42.44 15.95 26.47
N THR A 19 -41.15 15.97 26.86
CA THR A 19 -40.47 16.68 27.97
C THR A 19 -40.49 16.23 29.46
N ILE A 20 -39.29 16.45 30.05
CA ILE A 20 -38.86 16.73 31.45
C ILE A 20 -38.17 15.57 32.21
N THR A 21 -37.04 15.96 32.83
CA THR A 21 -35.92 15.26 33.46
C THR A 21 -36.21 14.75 34.91
N PRO A 22 -35.21 14.31 35.72
CA PRO A 22 -34.93 12.90 36.05
C PRO A 22 -35.13 12.56 37.54
N LEU A 23 -35.40 11.31 37.91
CA LEU A 23 -35.20 10.83 39.30
C LEU A 23 -35.04 9.30 39.39
N GLN A 24 -34.23 8.92 40.38
CA GLN A 24 -33.61 7.62 40.67
C GLN A 24 -34.57 6.47 41.07
N ALA A 25 -33.96 5.26 41.07
CA ALA A 25 -34.36 3.99 41.68
C ALA A 25 -35.30 3.13 40.79
N GLU A 26 -35.15 1.82 40.62
CA GLU A 26 -34.61 0.77 41.48
C GLU A 26 -33.93 -0.32 40.63
N GLU A 27 -32.94 -0.98 41.21
CA GLU A 27 -32.18 -2.07 40.60
C GLU A 27 -32.70 -3.44 41.06
N GLN A 28 -32.77 -4.37 40.09
CA GLN A 28 -32.82 -5.86 40.16
C GLN A 28 -34.20 -6.57 40.26
N PRO A 29 -34.38 -7.80 39.70
CA PRO A 29 -33.51 -8.57 38.77
C PRO A 29 -34.25 -9.31 37.61
N ILE A 30 -33.44 -10.06 36.83
CA ILE A 30 -33.74 -11.20 35.91
C ILE A 30 -33.87 -10.79 34.42
N SER A 31 -33.16 -11.36 33.43
CA SER A 31 -32.50 -12.66 33.27
C SER A 31 -31.20 -12.59 32.46
N GLN A 32 -30.23 -13.42 32.84
CA GLN A 32 -29.11 -13.87 32.00
C GLN A 32 -29.60 -14.40 30.65
N ASN A 33 -28.92 -13.97 29.58
CA ASN A 33 -28.65 -14.81 28.42
C ASN A 33 -27.17 -14.70 28.09
N GLU A 34 -26.61 -15.88 27.83
CA GLU A 34 -25.21 -16.27 27.73
C GLU A 34 -24.47 -15.59 26.57
N PHE A 35 -23.14 -15.60 26.66
CA PHE A 35 -22.15 -15.15 25.67
C PHE A 35 -21.74 -13.67 25.67
N GLY A 36 -21.68 -13.04 26.85
CA GLY A 36 -20.83 -11.87 27.06
C GLY A 36 -19.35 -12.28 27.05
N LEU A 37 -18.70 -12.15 25.89
CA LEU A 37 -17.25 -12.11 25.77
C LEU A 37 -16.74 -10.90 26.57
N LEU A 38 -16.22 -11.18 27.76
CA LEU A 38 -15.28 -10.28 28.42
C LEU A 38 -13.96 -10.41 27.67
N ASP A 39 -13.58 -9.29 27.06
CA ASP A 39 -12.34 -9.07 26.33
C ASP A 39 -11.14 -9.19 27.28
N TYR A 40 -10.17 -10.02 26.90
CA TYR A 40 -9.06 -10.46 27.76
C TYR A 40 -7.76 -9.70 27.50
N THR A 41 -7.84 -8.52 26.87
CA THR A 41 -6.68 -7.68 26.50
C THR A 41 -5.89 -7.13 27.68
N ASP A 42 -6.50 -7.01 28.86
CA ASP A 42 -5.90 -6.42 30.06
C ASP A 42 -5.13 -7.40 30.97
N GLU A 43 -5.32 -8.72 30.81
CA GLU A 43 -4.89 -9.72 31.81
C GLU A 43 -3.42 -10.18 31.63
N TYR A 44 -2.92 -10.16 30.39
CA TYR A 44 -1.54 -10.55 30.03
C TYR A 44 -0.85 -9.56 29.08
N GLY A 45 -1.44 -8.37 28.92
CA GLY A 45 -0.82 -7.21 28.30
C GLY A 45 -0.75 -7.25 26.79
N THR A 46 -1.77 -6.71 26.11
CA THR A 46 -1.56 -5.92 24.88
C THR A 46 -2.56 -4.77 24.76
N ASP A 47 -2.66 -3.92 25.79
CA ASP A 47 -3.25 -2.57 25.66
C ASP A 47 -2.21 -1.45 25.86
N GLN A 48 -1.20 -1.49 25.00
CA GLN A 48 -0.52 -0.32 24.46
C GLN A 48 -0.29 -0.64 22.99
N GLY A 49 -0.83 0.18 22.09
CA GLY A 49 -0.76 -0.04 20.63
C GLY A 49 0.63 -0.43 20.16
N ILE A 50 0.68 -1.19 19.06
CA ILE A 50 1.90 -1.76 18.48
C ILE A 50 2.88 -0.63 18.14
N SER A 51 3.68 -0.30 19.15
CA SER A 51 4.95 0.37 19.11
C SER A 51 5.98 -0.75 19.11
N GLN A 52 6.77 -0.77 18.05
CA GLN A 52 7.98 -1.56 17.86
C GLN A 52 8.68 -1.90 19.19
N GLN A 53 9.06 -3.17 19.31
CA GLN A 53 9.79 -3.82 20.41
C GLN A 53 8.92 -4.40 21.53
N GLN A 54 8.36 -5.60 21.30
CA GLN A 54 8.58 -6.63 22.31
C GLN A 54 10.09 -6.73 22.49
N VAL A 55 10.60 -6.18 23.59
CA VAL A 55 11.95 -6.46 24.05
C VAL A 55 11.89 -7.94 24.42
N VAL A 56 12.17 -8.82 23.46
CA VAL A 56 12.57 -10.20 23.75
C VAL A 56 13.77 -10.03 24.67
N ILE A 57 13.52 -10.18 25.98
CA ILE A 57 14.51 -9.87 27.01
C ILE A 57 15.75 -10.74 26.81
N ASN A 58 15.62 -11.86 26.11
CA ASN A 58 16.63 -12.89 25.96
C ASN A 58 16.97 -13.16 24.47
N LYS A 59 17.43 -12.13 23.74
CA LYS A 59 17.99 -12.35 22.39
C LYS A 59 19.38 -12.93 22.53
N ARG A 60 19.47 -14.25 22.64
CA ARG A 60 20.76 -14.94 22.66
C ARG A 60 21.56 -14.60 21.42
N SER A 61 22.73 -14.05 21.68
CA SER A 61 23.43 -13.21 20.72
C SER A 61 23.96 -13.98 19.51
N ARG A 62 24.24 -13.19 18.48
CA ARG A 62 24.89 -13.50 17.21
C ARG A 62 26.37 -13.88 17.38
N SER A 63 26.67 -14.77 18.31
CA SER A 63 28.06 -15.15 18.60
C SER A 63 28.64 -15.97 17.45
N ALA A 64 29.89 -15.69 17.11
CA ALA A 64 30.69 -16.48 16.18
C ALA A 64 31.36 -17.68 16.87
N GLN A 65 31.33 -17.74 18.20
CA GLN A 65 31.96 -18.79 19.00
C GLN A 65 30.92 -19.65 19.72
N PRO A 66 31.17 -20.96 19.84
CA PRO A 66 30.35 -21.83 20.67
C PRO A 66 30.23 -21.27 22.09
N THR A 67 29.00 -21.20 22.59
CA THR A 67 28.67 -20.70 23.92
C THR A 67 28.05 -21.83 24.73
N GLU A 68 28.57 -22.07 25.94
CA GLU A 68 28.00 -23.03 26.89
C GLU A 68 26.92 -22.35 27.72
N VAL A 69 25.68 -22.83 27.59
CA VAL A 69 24.52 -22.33 28.32
C VAL A 69 24.12 -23.35 29.38
N GLY A 70 24.07 -22.89 30.63
CA GLY A 70 23.47 -23.62 31.73
C GLY A 70 21.94 -23.55 31.66
N TYR A 71 21.30 -24.71 31.63
CA TYR A 71 19.84 -24.83 31.62
C TYR A 71 19.37 -25.42 32.95
N ILE A 72 18.59 -24.62 33.68
CA ILE A 72 17.98 -25.03 34.95
C ILE A 72 16.64 -25.72 34.66
N ALA A 73 16.54 -27.01 34.99
CA ALA A 73 15.29 -27.76 34.92
C ALA A 73 14.77 -27.99 36.35
N VAL A 74 13.60 -27.44 36.68
CA VAL A 74 13.00 -27.52 38.01
C VAL A 74 11.80 -28.46 37.97
N PHE A 75 11.79 -29.49 38.79
CA PHE A 75 10.66 -30.42 38.90
C PHE A 75 9.72 -29.96 39.99
N ILE A 76 8.44 -29.88 39.66
CA ILE A 76 7.36 -29.44 40.55
C ILE A 76 6.29 -30.53 40.62
N GLU A 77 5.96 -30.92 41.84
CA GLU A 77 4.87 -31.83 42.17
C GLU A 77 3.85 -31.14 43.06
N PHE A 78 2.68 -31.76 43.22
CA PHE A 78 1.60 -31.22 44.04
C PHE A 78 1.27 -32.16 45.20
N PRO A 79 0.76 -31.63 46.33
CA PRO A 79 0.45 -32.41 47.52
C PRO A 79 -0.85 -33.22 47.40
N ASP A 80 -1.46 -33.31 46.22
CA ASP A 80 -2.72 -34.04 46.00
C ASP A 80 -2.50 -35.56 46.20
N ASP A 81 -3.38 -36.21 46.98
CA ASP A 81 -3.27 -37.66 47.26
C ASP A 81 -3.57 -38.55 46.03
N ASP A 82 -4.14 -37.97 44.97
CA ASP A 82 -4.58 -38.67 43.75
C ASP A 82 -3.70 -38.40 42.51
N MET A 83 -2.43 -38.11 42.75
CA MET A 83 -1.40 -38.04 41.71
C MET A 83 -1.10 -39.43 41.13
N GLN A 84 -0.42 -39.44 39.98
CA GLN A 84 -0.16 -40.61 39.16
C GLN A 84 0.84 -41.61 39.77
N GLU A 85 0.92 -42.81 39.20
CA GLU A 85 1.84 -43.88 39.65
C GLU A 85 3.33 -43.58 39.40
N TYR A 86 3.66 -42.73 38.41
CA TYR A 86 5.03 -42.40 38.04
C TYR A 86 5.31 -40.90 38.19
N HIS A 87 6.28 -40.55 39.02
CA HIS A 87 6.64 -39.18 39.37
C HIS A 87 7.79 -38.64 38.52
N LEU A 88 8.03 -37.32 38.59
CA LEU A 88 9.09 -36.68 37.82
C LEU A 88 10.48 -37.03 38.35
N ASP A 89 10.59 -37.29 39.65
CA ASP A 89 11.82 -37.67 40.33
C ASP A 89 12.02 -39.19 40.48
N ASP A 90 11.14 -40.00 39.89
CA ASP A 90 11.36 -41.45 39.79
C ASP A 90 12.64 -41.77 39.00
N PRO A 91 13.38 -42.84 39.36
CA PRO A 91 14.61 -43.21 38.67
C PRO A 91 14.48 -43.35 37.13
N ASP A 92 13.39 -43.95 36.65
CA ASP A 92 13.13 -44.12 35.21
C ASP A 92 12.82 -42.78 34.51
N SER A 93 12.17 -41.85 35.22
CA SER A 93 11.87 -40.50 34.75
C SER A 93 13.13 -39.65 34.66
N LEU A 94 13.98 -39.70 35.69
CA LEU A 94 15.27 -39.04 35.72
C LEU A 94 16.23 -39.59 34.66
N GLU A 95 16.28 -40.90 34.46
CA GLU A 95 17.10 -41.51 33.40
C GLU A 95 16.62 -41.05 32.01
N ALA A 96 15.31 -41.02 31.77
CA ALA A 96 14.75 -40.51 30.52
C ALA A 96 15.05 -39.01 30.32
N ALA A 97 14.92 -38.21 31.38
CA ALA A 97 15.21 -36.78 31.36
C ALA A 97 16.69 -36.52 31.08
N GLU A 98 17.61 -37.21 31.75
CA GLU A 98 19.06 -37.09 31.49
C GLU A 98 19.41 -37.50 30.04
N ASN A 99 18.87 -38.61 29.56
CA ASN A 99 19.10 -39.06 28.19
C ASN A 99 18.59 -38.06 27.14
N LEU A 100 17.40 -37.47 27.36
CA LEU A 100 16.87 -36.46 26.45
C LEU A 100 17.61 -35.12 26.56
N MET A 101 17.85 -34.62 27.76
CA MET A 101 18.31 -33.24 27.96
C MET A 101 19.82 -33.11 27.82
N ASN A 102 20.59 -34.13 28.19
CA ASN A 102 22.06 -34.11 28.23
C ASN A 102 22.72 -35.21 27.40
N GLY A 103 21.97 -36.23 26.99
CA GLY A 103 22.48 -37.39 26.25
C GLY A 103 22.89 -37.08 24.81
N THR A 104 23.25 -38.14 24.09
CA THR A 104 23.62 -38.09 22.67
C THR A 104 22.46 -38.50 21.77
N ASN A 105 22.70 -38.53 20.46
CA ASN A 105 21.74 -39.07 19.51
C ASN A 105 21.46 -40.56 19.78
N VAL A 106 20.20 -40.97 19.61
CA VAL A 106 19.74 -42.35 19.85
C VAL A 106 19.12 -42.92 18.59
N SER A 107 19.56 -44.10 18.15
CA SER A 107 18.86 -44.81 17.07
C SER A 107 17.58 -45.44 17.61
N MET A 108 16.45 -45.14 16.97
CA MET A 108 15.15 -45.67 17.38
C MET A 108 14.37 -46.27 16.21
N THR A 109 13.53 -47.26 16.53
CA THR A 109 12.53 -47.85 15.63
C THR A 109 11.15 -47.34 16.01
N GLY A 110 10.54 -46.55 15.14
CA GLY A 110 9.17 -46.05 15.27
C GLY A 110 8.19 -46.95 14.52
N SER A 111 6.90 -46.60 14.58
CA SER A 111 5.82 -47.29 13.85
C SER A 111 5.98 -47.23 12.33
N LEU A 112 6.73 -46.25 11.83
CA LEU A 112 6.88 -45.94 10.40
C LEU A 112 8.33 -46.00 9.89
N GLY A 113 9.29 -46.48 10.69
CA GLY A 113 10.67 -46.66 10.25
C GLY A 113 11.73 -46.54 11.35
N ASN A 114 13.00 -46.71 10.95
CA ASN A 114 14.17 -46.53 11.82
C ASN A 114 14.83 -45.17 11.54
N GLY A 115 15.29 -44.47 12.57
CA GLY A 115 16.06 -43.25 12.38
C GLY A 115 16.73 -42.74 13.65
N THR A 116 17.46 -41.63 13.50
CA THR A 116 18.29 -41.07 14.57
C THR A 116 17.58 -39.96 15.34
N VAL A 117 17.10 -40.33 16.53
CA VAL A 117 16.73 -39.57 17.74
C VAL A 117 17.64 -38.40 18.17
N LEU A 118 17.32 -37.11 18.00
CA LEU A 118 18.15 -36.04 18.59
C LEU A 118 17.82 -35.88 20.09
N SER A 119 18.84 -35.77 20.94
CA SER A 119 18.66 -35.21 22.28
C SER A 119 18.43 -33.70 22.17
N MET A 120 17.88 -33.05 23.20
CA MET A 120 17.71 -31.60 23.21
C MET A 120 19.05 -30.87 23.05
N LYS A 121 20.08 -31.34 23.75
CA LYS A 121 21.45 -30.83 23.63
C LYS A 121 21.95 -30.92 22.18
N GLU A 122 21.79 -32.07 21.55
CA GLU A 122 22.23 -32.29 20.17
C GLU A 122 21.38 -31.54 19.15
N TYR A 123 20.08 -31.40 19.38
CA TYR A 123 19.19 -30.59 18.57
C TYR A 123 19.63 -29.13 18.54
N ILE A 124 19.78 -28.50 19.72
CA ILE A 124 20.20 -27.10 19.81
C ILE A 124 21.61 -26.93 19.23
N ARG A 125 22.53 -27.86 19.49
CA ARG A 125 23.88 -27.82 18.91
C ARG A 125 23.86 -27.89 17.38
N GLN A 126 23.09 -28.81 16.82
CA GLN A 126 22.95 -28.98 15.38
C GLN A 126 22.34 -27.73 14.73
N TYR A 127 21.12 -27.35 15.12
CA TYR A 127 20.38 -26.27 14.45
C TYR A 127 20.92 -24.87 14.74
N SER A 128 21.77 -24.71 15.75
CA SER A 128 22.58 -23.50 15.98
C SER A 128 23.92 -23.48 15.25
N TYR A 129 24.20 -24.47 14.38
CA TYR A 129 25.48 -24.60 13.67
C TYR A 129 26.67 -24.65 14.63
N ASN A 130 26.54 -25.44 15.70
CA ASN A 130 27.50 -25.60 16.79
C ASN A 130 27.79 -24.31 17.61
N LYS A 131 26.92 -23.28 17.52
CA LYS A 131 27.10 -22.04 18.28
C LYS A 131 26.61 -22.12 19.72
N ILE A 132 25.69 -23.02 20.02
CA ILE A 132 25.14 -23.18 21.37
C ILE A 132 25.29 -24.63 21.81
N ASN A 133 25.95 -24.82 22.93
CA ASN A 133 25.93 -26.07 23.68
C ASN A 133 25.11 -25.86 24.95
N VAL A 134 24.18 -26.77 25.22
CA VAL A 134 23.32 -26.71 26.39
C VAL A 134 23.75 -27.79 27.37
N THR A 135 23.92 -27.41 28.63
CA THR A 135 24.10 -28.34 29.74
C THR A 135 22.95 -28.16 30.72
N THR A 136 22.14 -29.20 30.88
CA THR A 136 20.95 -29.17 31.74
C THR A 136 21.28 -29.75 33.11
N LYS A 137 20.76 -29.13 34.18
CA LYS A 137 20.80 -29.69 35.54
C LYS A 137 19.40 -29.67 36.14
N PHE A 138 19.07 -30.74 36.85
CA PHE A 138 17.76 -30.97 37.45
C PHE A 138 17.77 -30.59 38.92
N PHE A 139 16.73 -29.90 39.36
CA PHE A 139 16.57 -29.39 40.71
C PHE A 139 15.13 -29.61 41.21
N PRO A 140 14.92 -29.64 42.54
CA PRO A 140 15.91 -29.58 43.63
C PRO A 140 16.69 -30.88 43.89
N TYR A 141 17.68 -30.79 44.78
CA TYR A 141 18.41 -31.92 45.37
C TYR A 141 18.04 -32.12 46.84
N GLN A 142 17.95 -33.38 47.26
CA GLN A 142 17.90 -33.80 48.66
C GLN A 142 18.82 -35.00 48.88
N ASN A 143 19.76 -34.87 49.82
CA ASN A 143 20.79 -35.89 50.12
C ASN A 143 21.58 -36.35 48.88
N GLY A 144 21.79 -35.46 47.90
CA GLY A 144 22.52 -35.74 46.66
C GLY A 144 21.69 -36.40 45.54
N ASN A 145 20.42 -36.70 45.78
CA ASN A 145 19.49 -37.18 44.75
C ASN A 145 18.61 -36.02 44.25
N VAL A 146 18.27 -36.03 42.97
CA VAL A 146 17.24 -35.11 42.43
C VAL A 146 15.90 -35.54 43.01
N VAL A 147 15.13 -34.56 43.48
CA VAL A 147 13.77 -34.73 43.99
C VAL A 147 12.89 -33.62 43.42
N SER A 148 11.57 -33.77 43.50
CA SER A 148 10.65 -32.70 43.10
C SER A 148 10.42 -31.68 44.22
N HIS A 149 10.18 -30.42 43.85
CA HIS A 149 9.62 -29.43 44.76
C HIS A 149 8.11 -29.66 44.88
N ILE A 150 7.65 -30.03 46.08
CA ILE A 150 6.22 -30.17 46.36
C ILE A 150 5.64 -28.78 46.64
N SER A 151 4.70 -28.33 45.81
CA SER A 151 4.01 -27.05 45.97
C SER A 151 3.24 -26.98 47.30
N SER A 152 3.20 -25.80 47.89
CA SER A 152 2.40 -25.49 49.08
C SER A 152 0.88 -25.52 48.85
N LYS A 153 0.43 -25.56 47.58
CA LYS A 153 -0.98 -25.59 47.18
C LYS A 153 -1.27 -26.84 46.33
N PRO A 154 -2.49 -27.40 46.41
CA PRO A 154 -2.91 -28.49 45.53
C PRO A 154 -2.99 -28.03 44.07
N ARG A 155 -2.83 -28.94 43.12
CA ARG A 155 -2.92 -28.69 41.67
C ARG A 155 -4.22 -27.98 41.29
N THR A 156 -5.33 -28.35 41.93
CA THR A 156 -6.66 -27.75 41.71
C THR A 156 -6.69 -26.23 41.92
N TYR A 157 -5.80 -25.70 42.78
CA TYR A 157 -5.63 -24.26 42.97
C TYR A 157 -5.09 -23.56 41.71
N TYR A 158 -4.36 -24.26 40.85
CA TYR A 158 -3.79 -23.72 39.61
C TYR A 158 -4.60 -24.09 38.36
N LEU A 159 -5.73 -24.79 38.53
CA LEU A 159 -6.69 -25.07 37.46
C LEU A 159 -7.76 -23.98 37.38
N LYS A 160 -8.39 -23.84 36.21
CA LYS A 160 -9.41 -22.81 35.96
C LYS A 160 -10.58 -22.94 36.94
N GLN A 161 -11.13 -21.82 37.37
CA GLN A 161 -12.32 -21.80 38.21
C GLN A 161 -13.53 -22.36 37.44
N SER A 162 -14.23 -23.31 38.06
CA SER A 162 -15.50 -23.86 37.56
C SER A 162 -16.45 -24.18 38.71
N ALA A 163 -17.66 -24.64 38.40
CA ALA A 163 -18.59 -25.11 39.43
C ALA A 163 -18.02 -26.30 40.24
N GLU A 164 -17.23 -27.14 39.58
CA GLU A 164 -16.54 -28.30 40.15
C GLU A 164 -15.21 -27.94 40.82
N ASN A 165 -14.60 -26.81 40.44
CA ASN A 165 -13.37 -26.28 41.03
C ASN A 165 -13.54 -24.82 41.48
N PRO A 166 -14.28 -24.54 42.57
CA PRO A 166 -14.58 -23.17 43.01
C PRO A 166 -13.33 -22.41 43.48
N ASN A 167 -12.28 -23.13 43.90
CA ASN A 167 -11.01 -22.56 44.36
C ASN A 167 -10.00 -22.37 43.21
N GLY A 168 -10.37 -22.70 41.97
CA GLY A 168 -9.53 -22.50 40.80
C GLY A 168 -9.23 -21.02 40.51
N TYR A 169 -8.34 -20.79 39.56
CA TYR A 169 -7.94 -19.45 39.17
C TYR A 169 -9.05 -18.75 38.39
N THR A 170 -9.23 -17.47 38.71
CA THR A 170 -9.94 -16.56 37.80
C THR A 170 -8.88 -15.92 36.95
N PRO A 171 -9.22 -15.44 35.76
CA PRO A 171 -8.19 -14.85 34.95
C PRO A 171 -7.50 -13.66 35.64
N GLU A 172 -8.22 -12.89 36.48
CA GLU A 172 -7.69 -11.72 37.25
C GLU A 172 -6.54 -12.08 38.19
N ASN A 173 -6.50 -13.33 38.65
CA ASN A 173 -5.46 -13.82 39.56
C ASN A 173 -4.57 -14.89 38.93
N LYS A 174 -4.80 -15.25 37.66
CA LYS A 174 -4.04 -16.31 36.97
C LYS A 174 -2.54 -16.02 37.03
N LEU A 175 -2.13 -14.79 36.72
CA LEU A 175 -0.72 -14.41 36.69
C LEU A 175 -0.10 -14.41 38.10
N ALA A 176 -0.87 -13.96 39.08
CA ALA A 176 -0.44 -13.95 40.48
C ALA A 176 -0.21 -15.38 40.99
N ARG A 177 -1.09 -16.33 40.63
CA ARG A 177 -0.94 -17.74 41.02
C ARG A 177 0.24 -18.40 40.35
N GLU A 178 0.48 -18.13 39.07
CA GLU A 178 1.68 -18.63 38.39
C GLU A 178 2.94 -18.08 39.08
N LYS A 179 2.99 -16.76 39.33
CA LYS A 179 4.11 -16.14 40.07
C LYS A 179 4.31 -16.77 41.44
N GLU A 180 3.25 -17.09 42.17
CA GLU A 180 3.31 -17.78 43.46
C GLU A 180 4.01 -19.14 43.33
N LEU A 181 3.55 -19.99 42.41
CA LEU A 181 4.11 -21.32 42.16
C LEU A 181 5.60 -21.24 41.78
N ILE A 182 5.93 -20.36 40.85
CA ILE A 182 7.29 -20.22 40.34
C ILE A 182 8.23 -19.60 41.38
N THR A 183 7.77 -18.62 42.16
CA THR A 183 8.53 -18.05 43.29
C THR A 183 8.86 -19.11 44.34
N GLU A 184 7.91 -19.99 44.66
CA GLU A 184 8.11 -21.09 45.60
C GLU A 184 9.22 -22.03 45.13
N ALA A 185 9.12 -22.46 43.86
CA ALA A 185 10.10 -23.35 43.24
C ALA A 185 11.50 -22.72 43.11
N VAL A 186 11.59 -21.44 42.71
CA VAL A 186 12.87 -20.71 42.62
C VAL A 186 13.52 -20.59 44.00
N THR A 187 12.73 -20.30 45.04
CA THR A 187 13.22 -20.19 46.41
C THR A 187 13.82 -21.52 46.90
N ALA A 188 13.20 -22.65 46.55
CA ALA A 188 13.67 -23.98 46.95
C ALA A 188 15.05 -24.36 46.35
N ILE A 189 15.36 -23.84 45.16
CA ILE A 189 16.60 -24.20 44.43
C ILE A 189 17.69 -23.13 44.53
N GLN A 190 17.37 -21.93 45.04
CA GLN A 190 18.19 -20.73 44.91
C GLN A 190 19.66 -20.94 45.29
N THR A 191 19.92 -21.61 46.41
CA THR A 191 21.26 -21.87 46.91
C THR A 191 21.94 -23.06 46.23
N GLN A 192 21.17 -24.02 45.73
CA GLN A 192 21.66 -25.25 45.10
C GLN A 192 22.19 -25.01 43.69
N VAL A 193 21.59 -24.07 42.93
CA VAL A 193 22.03 -23.77 41.56
C VAL A 193 23.48 -23.31 41.51
N GLY A 194 23.93 -22.55 42.51
CA GLY A 194 25.31 -22.07 42.62
C GLY A 194 26.37 -23.17 42.83
N GLU A 195 25.94 -24.38 43.19
CA GLU A 195 26.84 -25.54 43.30
C GLU A 195 27.08 -26.21 41.95
N GLN A 196 26.18 -26.01 40.98
CA GLN A 196 26.23 -26.68 39.67
C GLN A 196 26.62 -25.74 38.52
N PHE A 197 26.27 -24.45 38.62
CA PHE A 197 26.53 -23.43 37.61
C PHE A 197 27.19 -22.20 38.21
N ASN A 198 27.92 -21.47 37.38
CA ASN A 198 28.34 -20.10 37.69
C ASN A 198 27.43 -19.07 36.98
N ALA A 199 27.54 -17.80 37.38
CA ALA A 199 26.69 -16.73 36.86
C ALA A 199 26.87 -16.43 35.36
N GLU A 200 28.04 -16.72 34.78
CA GLU A 200 28.30 -16.50 33.34
C GLU A 200 27.62 -17.56 32.49
N GLN A 201 27.53 -18.80 32.97
CA GLN A 201 26.81 -19.89 32.28
C GLN A 201 25.30 -19.68 32.25
N LEU A 202 24.76 -18.93 33.21
CA LEU A 202 23.31 -18.66 33.31
C LEU A 202 22.89 -17.37 32.60
N ASP A 203 23.83 -16.50 32.23
CA ASP A 203 23.58 -15.20 31.60
C ASP A 203 24.72 -14.90 30.62
N THR A 204 24.71 -15.64 29.51
CA THR A 204 25.73 -15.64 28.47
C THR A 204 25.63 -14.42 27.54
N ASN A 205 24.46 -13.77 27.49
CA ASN A 205 24.24 -12.55 26.73
C ASN A 205 24.47 -11.27 27.56
N HIS A 206 24.68 -11.42 28.89
CA HIS A 206 24.95 -10.37 29.86
C HIS A 206 23.84 -9.32 30.02
N ASP A 207 22.59 -9.73 29.88
CA ASP A 207 21.41 -8.87 30.09
C ASP A 207 20.94 -8.82 31.57
N GLY A 208 21.54 -9.65 32.43
CA GLY A 208 21.19 -9.76 33.86
C GLY A 208 20.01 -10.69 34.15
N VAL A 209 19.50 -11.39 33.15
CA VAL A 209 18.41 -12.38 33.22
C VAL A 209 18.98 -13.77 32.97
N ILE A 210 18.34 -14.78 33.57
CA ILE A 210 18.71 -16.17 33.33
C ILE A 210 18.31 -16.56 31.90
N ASP A 211 19.29 -17.05 31.15
CA ASP A 211 19.17 -17.45 29.76
C ASP A 211 18.15 -18.58 29.57
N ALA A 212 18.20 -19.64 30.38
CA ALA A 212 17.32 -20.80 30.25
C ALA A 212 16.95 -21.40 31.61
N ILE A 213 15.64 -21.36 31.90
CA ILE A 213 15.05 -22.03 33.05
C ILE A 213 13.65 -22.53 32.68
N SER A 214 13.36 -23.77 33.04
CA SER A 214 12.05 -24.38 32.81
C SER A 214 11.56 -25.10 34.05
N PHE A 215 10.26 -24.98 34.29
CA PHE A 215 9.54 -25.57 35.41
C PHE A 215 8.66 -26.69 34.85
N PHE A 216 9.03 -27.93 35.13
CA PHE A 216 8.30 -29.12 34.73
C PHE A 216 7.27 -29.43 35.80
N VAL A 217 6.01 -29.24 35.46
CA VAL A 217 4.89 -29.34 36.38
C VAL A 217 4.22 -30.69 36.19
N GLU A 218 4.20 -31.49 37.26
CA GLU A 218 3.63 -32.82 37.26
C GLU A 218 2.15 -32.80 36.89
N ASN A 219 1.71 -33.76 36.07
CA ASN A 219 0.32 -33.92 35.69
C ASN A 219 -0.39 -35.01 36.50
N LYS A 220 -1.73 -34.92 36.63
CA LYS A 220 -2.55 -35.86 37.42
C LYS A 220 -2.82 -37.20 36.74
N SER A 221 -3.03 -37.22 35.41
CA SER A 221 -3.23 -38.47 34.64
C SER A 221 -2.92 -38.32 33.15
N ALA A 222 -2.47 -39.40 32.50
CA ALA A 222 -2.11 -39.41 31.08
C ALA A 222 -3.29 -39.43 30.10
N MET A 223 -4.52 -39.68 30.56
CA MET A 223 -5.67 -39.95 29.67
C MET A 223 -6.97 -39.24 30.06
N GLN A 224 -6.98 -38.45 31.14
CA GLN A 224 -8.08 -37.55 31.45
C GLN A 224 -7.54 -36.13 31.28
N SER A 225 -8.13 -35.37 30.36
CA SER A 225 -7.85 -33.95 30.29
C SER A 225 -8.33 -33.33 31.60
N ASP A 226 -7.44 -32.74 32.38
CA ASP A 226 -7.78 -31.85 33.51
C ASP A 226 -8.51 -30.56 33.01
N GLY A 227 -9.07 -30.58 31.80
CA GLY A 227 -9.68 -29.44 31.12
C GLY A 227 -8.68 -28.39 30.62
N ILE A 228 -7.36 -28.64 30.77
CA ILE A 228 -6.31 -27.68 30.41
C ILE A 228 -6.23 -27.53 28.90
N GLY A 229 -6.75 -26.42 28.40
CA GLY A 229 -6.69 -26.00 27.01
C GLY A 229 -5.68 -24.89 26.77
N TRP A 230 -5.60 -24.45 25.51
CA TRP A 230 -4.81 -23.29 25.11
C TRP A 230 -5.15 -22.07 25.98
N GLN A 231 -4.14 -21.30 26.39
CA GLN A 231 -4.21 -20.20 27.37
C GLN A 231 -4.52 -20.57 28.82
N ASP A 232 -4.66 -21.83 29.21
CA ASP A 232 -4.75 -22.15 30.64
C ASP A 232 -3.41 -21.97 31.36
N LEU A 233 -3.45 -21.67 32.67
CA LEU A 233 -2.23 -21.42 33.48
C LEU A 233 -1.23 -22.57 33.38
N LEU A 234 -1.71 -23.81 33.52
CA LEU A 234 -0.88 -25.00 33.43
C LEU A 234 -0.79 -25.55 32.00
N TRP A 235 -1.17 -24.80 30.96
CA TRP A 235 -0.81 -25.18 29.59
C TRP A 235 0.71 -24.99 29.42
N SER A 236 1.40 -25.82 28.63
CA SER A 236 2.82 -25.57 28.39
C SER A 236 3.00 -24.25 27.64
N HIS A 237 3.79 -23.34 28.18
CA HIS A 237 4.03 -22.02 27.59
C HIS A 237 5.31 -21.37 28.11
N LYS A 238 5.84 -20.44 27.32
CA LYS A 238 6.85 -19.48 27.73
C LYS A 238 6.21 -18.22 28.29
N THR A 239 6.75 -17.71 29.40
CA THR A 239 6.29 -16.50 30.07
C THR A 239 7.43 -15.47 30.22
N GLU A 240 7.08 -14.18 30.15
CA GLU A 240 7.97 -13.06 30.51
C GLU A 240 7.46 -12.35 31.76
N ASN A 241 7.96 -12.74 32.92
CA ASN A 241 7.59 -12.15 34.19
C ASN A 241 8.76 -12.20 35.18
N TYR A 242 9.02 -11.08 35.87
CA TYR A 242 10.02 -11.05 36.92
C TYR A 242 9.57 -11.88 38.12
N ILE A 243 10.43 -12.82 38.51
CA ILE A 243 10.30 -13.67 39.70
C ILE A 243 11.45 -13.31 40.66
N GLU A 244 11.10 -13.15 41.93
CA GLU A 244 12.06 -13.08 43.03
C GLU A 244 12.05 -14.41 43.80
N PRO A 245 13.17 -14.86 44.39
CA PRO A 245 14.45 -14.16 44.45
C PRO A 245 15.34 -14.40 43.21
N THR A 246 16.37 -13.56 43.02
CA THR A 246 17.42 -13.80 42.00
C THR A 246 18.26 -15.06 42.29
N ILE A 247 18.79 -15.71 41.25
CA ILE A 247 19.74 -16.83 41.35
C ILE A 247 21.11 -16.34 40.90
N LEU A 248 22.13 -16.46 41.76
CA LEU A 248 23.48 -15.92 41.50
C LEU A 248 23.50 -14.45 41.05
N GLY A 249 22.57 -13.64 41.56
CA GLY A 249 22.41 -12.23 41.18
C GLY A 249 21.80 -11.99 39.80
N LYS A 250 21.33 -13.04 39.12
CA LYS A 250 20.61 -12.99 37.84
C LYS A 250 19.10 -13.13 38.06
N ARG A 251 18.31 -12.37 37.32
CA ARG A 251 16.85 -12.37 37.44
C ARG A 251 16.25 -13.58 36.73
N VAL A 252 15.28 -14.23 37.35
CA VAL A 252 14.37 -15.13 36.63
C VAL A 252 13.29 -14.24 36.03
N ALA A 253 13.33 -14.04 34.71
CA ALA A 253 12.37 -13.16 34.02
C ALA A 253 11.76 -13.79 32.76
N VAL A 254 12.49 -14.68 32.09
CA VAL A 254 12.00 -15.46 30.95
C VAL A 254 12.13 -16.93 31.33
N TYR A 255 11.01 -17.64 31.40
CA TYR A 255 11.00 -19.04 31.79
C TYR A 255 9.89 -19.79 31.05
N ASN A 256 10.05 -21.11 30.97
CA ASN A 256 9.01 -21.97 30.45
C ASN A 256 8.31 -22.70 31.59
N LEU A 257 7.00 -22.77 31.54
CA LEU A 257 6.20 -23.68 32.35
C LEU A 257 5.82 -24.84 31.42
N ILE A 258 6.26 -26.06 31.76
CA ILE A 258 6.05 -27.25 30.94
C ILE A 258 5.17 -28.22 31.71
N ASN A 259 3.94 -28.41 31.25
CA ASN A 259 3.06 -29.42 31.79
C ASN A 259 3.45 -30.80 31.25
N THR A 260 3.79 -31.73 32.13
CA THR A 260 4.32 -33.04 31.74
C THR A 260 3.18 -34.01 31.41
N TYR A 261 2.54 -33.79 30.26
CA TYR A 261 1.49 -34.68 29.75
C TYR A 261 2.01 -36.14 29.60
N SER A 262 1.14 -37.13 29.79
CA SER A 262 1.42 -38.55 29.47
C SER A 262 2.45 -39.30 30.36
N ASN A 263 2.47 -39.01 31.66
CA ASN A 263 3.29 -39.71 32.65
C ASN A 263 2.74 -41.09 33.11
N ALA A 264 1.66 -41.64 32.52
CA ALA A 264 1.15 -42.98 32.89
C ALA A 264 2.02 -44.16 32.41
N ARG A 265 3.28 -43.89 32.09
CA ARG A 265 4.29 -44.88 31.70
C ARG A 265 5.66 -44.35 32.13
N PRO A 266 6.61 -45.21 32.53
CA PRO A 266 7.92 -44.78 32.99
C PRO A 266 8.64 -43.86 31.98
N GLY A 267 9.16 -42.72 32.44
CA GLY A 267 9.89 -41.75 31.61
C GLY A 267 9.07 -40.58 31.04
N GLY A 268 7.73 -40.62 31.11
CA GLY A 268 6.86 -39.47 30.84
C GLY A 268 7.10 -38.69 29.53
N ILE A 269 7.02 -37.36 29.62
CA ILE A 269 7.27 -36.42 28.51
C ILE A 269 8.71 -36.49 27.97
N PHE A 270 9.67 -36.98 28.76
CA PHE A 270 11.09 -37.05 28.39
C PHE A 270 11.43 -38.21 27.45
N ARG A 271 10.48 -39.13 27.18
CA ARG A 271 10.73 -40.25 26.27
C ARG A 271 10.81 -39.79 24.81
N GLN A 272 12.00 -39.98 24.24
CA GLN A 272 12.38 -39.67 22.85
C GLN A 272 11.57 -40.41 21.74
N ASN A 273 10.82 -41.47 22.06
CA ASN A 273 9.94 -42.16 21.09
C ASN A 273 8.49 -41.66 21.08
N ARG A 274 8.23 -40.47 21.61
CA ARG A 274 6.90 -39.85 21.62
C ARG A 274 6.95 -38.47 21.00
N SER A 275 5.85 -37.98 20.46
CA SER A 275 5.81 -36.59 19.94
C SER A 275 5.92 -35.54 21.05
N SER A 276 5.62 -35.88 22.31
CA SER A 276 5.50 -34.94 23.42
C SER A 276 6.81 -34.26 23.85
N TYR A 277 7.98 -34.86 23.61
CA TYR A 277 9.24 -34.21 24.01
C TYR A 277 9.59 -33.01 23.11
N GLY A 278 9.03 -32.93 21.89
CA GLY A 278 9.21 -31.79 20.99
C GLY A 278 8.70 -30.49 21.61
N THR A 279 7.71 -30.55 22.50
CA THR A 279 7.22 -29.40 23.28
C THR A 279 8.32 -28.79 24.13
N ILE A 280 9.21 -29.59 24.74
CA ILE A 280 10.31 -29.05 25.56
C ILE A 280 11.25 -28.19 24.71
N ILE A 281 11.51 -28.62 23.47
CA ILE A 281 12.40 -27.91 22.53
C ILE A 281 11.69 -26.68 21.97
N HIS A 282 10.41 -26.79 21.62
CA HIS A 282 9.56 -25.67 21.18
C HIS A 282 9.57 -24.52 22.21
N GLU A 283 9.25 -24.82 23.48
CA GLU A 283 9.25 -23.80 24.54
C GLU A 283 10.64 -23.19 24.75
N TYR A 284 11.70 -24.01 24.67
CA TYR A 284 13.06 -23.49 24.73
C TYR A 284 13.39 -22.53 23.59
N LEU A 285 12.91 -22.79 22.37
CA LEU A 285 13.14 -21.90 21.23
C LEU A 285 12.44 -20.54 21.37
N HIS A 286 11.33 -20.45 22.10
CA HIS A 286 10.76 -19.17 22.50
C HIS A 286 11.70 -18.35 23.37
N THR A 287 12.48 -19.00 24.25
CA THR A 287 13.52 -18.31 25.04
C THR A 287 14.66 -17.78 24.17
N CYS A 288 14.85 -18.34 22.97
CA CYS A 288 15.79 -17.83 21.96
C CYS A 288 15.19 -16.71 21.09
N GLY A 289 13.90 -16.40 21.24
CA GLY A 289 13.20 -15.34 20.54
C GLY A 289 12.43 -15.77 19.29
N LEU A 290 12.22 -17.08 19.07
CA LEU A 290 11.33 -17.53 17.99
C LEU A 290 9.85 -17.34 18.38
N PRO A 291 9.01 -16.78 17.49
CA PRO A 291 7.56 -16.71 17.70
C PRO A 291 6.89 -18.05 17.38
N ASP A 292 5.64 -18.20 17.83
CA ASP A 292 4.74 -19.22 17.31
C ASP A 292 4.46 -19.00 15.81
N LEU A 293 4.18 -20.11 15.11
CA LEU A 293 3.80 -20.09 13.69
C LEU A 293 2.46 -20.76 13.42
N TYR A 294 1.79 -21.33 14.43
CA TYR A 294 0.42 -21.81 14.34
C TYR A 294 -0.59 -20.71 14.69
N ARG A 295 -1.82 -20.84 14.20
CA ARG A 295 -2.92 -19.93 14.57
C ARG A 295 -3.53 -20.36 15.91
N ALA A 296 -3.94 -19.38 16.71
CA ALA A 296 -4.67 -19.60 17.96
C ALA A 296 -6.11 -20.15 17.76
N THR A 297 -6.62 -20.14 16.53
CA THR A 297 -7.97 -20.59 16.16
C THR A 297 -7.89 -21.81 15.24
N GLU A 298 -8.96 -22.61 15.17
CA GLU A 298 -9.05 -23.76 14.27
C GLU A 298 -9.12 -23.39 12.77
N ASN A 299 -8.92 -22.11 12.42
CA ASN A 299 -9.05 -21.57 11.07
C ASN A 299 -7.81 -21.90 10.21
N GLY A 300 -7.50 -23.19 10.01
CA GLY A 300 -6.43 -23.64 9.12
C GLY A 300 -5.01 -23.55 9.69
N ASP A 301 -4.08 -24.22 9.00
CA ASP A 301 -2.69 -24.40 9.40
C ASP A 301 -1.73 -23.74 8.38
N PRO A 302 -1.15 -22.57 8.70
CA PRO A 302 -0.33 -21.82 7.74
C PRO A 302 1.04 -22.46 7.48
N VAL A 303 1.60 -23.24 8.42
CA VAL A 303 2.97 -23.80 8.34
C VAL A 303 3.04 -25.29 8.69
N GLY A 304 2.33 -25.74 9.72
CA GLY A 304 2.24 -27.14 10.15
C GLY A 304 3.56 -27.83 10.45
N PHE A 305 3.67 -29.11 10.08
CA PHE A 305 4.82 -29.97 10.43
C PHE A 305 6.16 -29.57 9.78
N TYR A 306 6.18 -28.52 8.94
CA TYR A 306 7.42 -28.00 8.34
C TYR A 306 8.31 -27.25 9.34
N ASP A 307 7.75 -26.73 10.45
CA ASP A 307 8.48 -25.97 11.46
C ASP A 307 8.08 -26.40 12.87
N ILE A 308 9.05 -26.60 13.77
CA ILE A 308 8.78 -26.95 15.18
C ILE A 308 7.97 -25.87 15.90
N MET A 309 8.06 -24.60 15.47
CA MET A 309 7.28 -23.48 16.02
C MET A 309 5.82 -23.47 15.53
N ALA A 310 5.46 -24.34 14.57
CA ALA A 310 4.09 -24.51 14.10
C ALA A 310 3.45 -25.82 14.58
N SER A 311 4.24 -26.87 14.84
CA SER A 311 3.74 -28.15 15.33
C SER A 311 4.82 -28.88 16.12
N THR A 312 4.46 -29.66 17.13
CA THR A 312 5.40 -30.58 17.82
C THR A 312 5.10 -32.05 17.50
N LYS A 313 4.17 -32.32 16.57
CA LYS A 313 3.69 -33.66 16.21
C LYS A 313 4.46 -34.20 15.00
N GLY A 314 4.80 -35.50 15.01
CA GLY A 314 5.36 -36.21 13.83
C GLY A 314 6.64 -37.04 14.07
N ALA A 315 7.39 -36.73 15.14
CA ALA A 315 8.82 -37.11 15.38
C ALA A 315 9.81 -36.41 14.42
N ASN A 316 11.12 -36.39 14.62
CA ASN A 316 11.94 -36.36 15.83
C ASN A 316 12.82 -35.11 15.69
N PRO A 317 12.67 -34.15 16.61
CA PRO A 317 11.79 -33.01 16.33
C PRO A 317 12.08 -32.40 14.95
N GLN A 318 11.05 -31.93 14.25
CA GLN A 318 11.29 -31.28 12.97
C GLN A 318 12.26 -30.10 13.11
N SER A 319 12.93 -29.79 12.01
CA SER A 319 13.69 -28.55 11.91
C SER A 319 12.76 -27.34 12.02
N PHE A 320 13.35 -26.16 12.07
CA PHE A 320 12.64 -24.91 11.79
C PHE A 320 13.14 -24.33 10.47
N LEU A 321 12.28 -23.54 9.82
CA LEU A 321 12.52 -22.97 8.50
C LEU A 321 13.76 -22.09 8.52
N SER A 322 14.52 -22.13 7.42
CA SER A 322 15.82 -21.45 7.33
C SER A 322 15.72 -19.94 7.60
N VAL A 323 14.58 -19.31 7.28
CA VAL A 323 14.34 -17.89 7.57
C VAL A 323 14.37 -17.58 9.07
N MET A 324 13.93 -18.48 9.94
CA MET A 324 13.95 -18.26 11.40
C MET A 324 15.39 -18.17 11.91
N ASN A 325 16.26 -19.02 11.33
CA ASN A 325 17.70 -19.02 11.59
C ASN A 325 18.42 -17.80 10.98
N ASP A 326 17.90 -17.28 9.85
CA ASP A 326 18.46 -16.16 9.10
C ASP A 326 18.09 -14.80 9.71
N ASP A 327 16.79 -14.52 9.84
CA ASP A 327 16.25 -13.20 10.17
C ASP A 327 16.09 -12.97 11.67
N ILE A 328 15.79 -14.02 12.43
CA ILE A 328 15.49 -13.91 13.86
C ILE A 328 16.74 -14.25 14.70
N LEU A 329 17.25 -15.48 14.57
CA LEU A 329 18.34 -15.98 15.40
C LEU A 329 19.73 -15.56 14.91
N ALA A 330 19.91 -15.43 13.59
CA ALA A 330 21.19 -15.18 12.94
C ALA A 330 22.31 -16.16 13.37
N TRP A 331 21.95 -17.44 13.57
CA TRP A 331 22.91 -18.52 13.78
C TRP A 331 23.62 -18.93 12.49
N ARG A 332 23.02 -18.63 11.33
CA ARG A 332 23.62 -18.79 9.99
C ARG A 332 23.97 -17.44 9.34
N ASN A 333 24.70 -17.49 8.23
CA ASN A 333 24.96 -16.33 7.38
C ASN A 333 23.74 -16.00 6.51
N PRO A 334 23.51 -14.73 6.14
CA PRO A 334 22.37 -14.30 5.34
C PRO A 334 22.09 -15.19 4.11
N LEU A 335 20.82 -15.56 3.90
CA LEU A 335 20.39 -16.28 2.70
C LEU A 335 20.72 -15.48 1.43
N LYS A 336 21.03 -16.19 0.35
CA LYS A 336 21.22 -15.56 -0.96
C LYS A 336 19.89 -14.96 -1.43
N GLU A 337 19.95 -13.71 -1.89
CA GLU A 337 18.79 -13.00 -2.45
C GLU A 337 18.76 -13.09 -3.98
N ILE A 338 17.59 -13.36 -4.55
CA ILE A 338 17.31 -13.38 -5.98
C ILE A 338 16.28 -12.27 -6.26
N LYS A 339 16.68 -11.27 -7.05
CA LYS A 339 15.86 -10.07 -7.34
C LYS A 339 15.55 -9.90 -8.84
N GLN A 340 16.02 -10.83 -9.66
CA GLN A 340 15.82 -10.85 -11.10
C GLN A 340 15.68 -12.30 -11.57
N THR A 341 15.08 -12.49 -12.75
CA THR A 341 15.02 -13.80 -13.42
C THR A 341 16.39 -14.46 -13.43
N THR A 342 16.47 -15.67 -12.90
CA THR A 342 17.72 -16.41 -12.71
C THR A 342 17.47 -17.90 -12.96
N GLU A 343 18.30 -18.51 -13.78
CA GLU A 343 18.25 -19.95 -14.08
C GLU A 343 19.31 -20.71 -13.28
N ASN A 344 19.10 -22.01 -13.10
CA ASN A 344 20.04 -22.95 -12.47
C ASN A 344 20.43 -22.59 -11.04
N ILE A 345 19.46 -22.18 -10.22
CA ILE A 345 19.66 -22.01 -8.78
C ILE A 345 19.66 -23.39 -8.13
N THR A 346 20.73 -23.74 -7.42
CA THR A 346 20.82 -25.00 -6.68
C THR A 346 20.78 -24.73 -5.18
N VAL A 347 19.89 -25.45 -4.47
CA VAL A 347 19.90 -25.54 -3.01
C VAL A 347 20.17 -26.98 -2.58
N ASN A 348 20.90 -27.14 -1.48
CA ASN A 348 21.44 -28.42 -1.03
C ASN A 348 20.72 -28.89 0.24
N LYS A 349 20.71 -30.20 0.43
CA LYS A 349 20.23 -30.84 1.65
C LYS A 349 20.98 -30.29 2.86
N PRO A 350 20.29 -29.73 3.87
CA PRO A 350 20.95 -29.07 4.98
C PRO A 350 21.80 -30.05 5.79
N GLN A 351 23.00 -29.63 6.17
CA GLN A 351 23.92 -30.40 7.00
C GLN A 351 24.09 -29.79 8.38
N TYR A 352 23.71 -28.51 8.57
CA TYR A 352 23.77 -27.79 9.84
C TYR A 352 25.18 -27.74 10.47
N HIS A 353 26.21 -27.82 9.64
CA HIS A 353 27.61 -27.74 10.08
C HIS A 353 28.32 -26.50 9.56
N ASN A 354 27.86 -25.96 8.43
CA ASN A 354 28.41 -24.76 7.82
C ASN A 354 27.34 -23.64 7.83
N PRO A 355 27.53 -22.57 8.62
CA PRO A 355 26.63 -21.41 8.63
C PRO A 355 26.38 -20.77 7.25
N SER A 356 27.21 -21.06 6.25
CA SER A 356 27.07 -20.57 4.87
C SER A 356 26.45 -21.57 3.90
N GLU A 357 25.89 -22.68 4.39
CA GLU A 357 25.26 -23.66 3.51
C GLU A 357 24.08 -23.04 2.74
N GLN A 358 23.99 -23.38 1.46
CA GLN A 358 22.95 -22.90 0.55
C GLN A 358 21.82 -23.92 0.50
N ASN A 359 21.07 -24.03 1.60
CA ASN A 359 19.88 -24.88 1.69
C ASN A 359 18.58 -24.13 1.35
N ALA A 360 18.61 -22.80 1.29
CA ALA A 360 17.50 -21.96 0.86
C ALA A 360 17.97 -20.68 0.16
N VAL A 361 17.06 -20.01 -0.54
CA VAL A 361 17.25 -18.67 -1.13
C VAL A 361 16.01 -17.79 -0.94
N LYS A 362 16.21 -16.49 -0.78
CA LYS A 362 15.13 -15.48 -0.75
C LYS A 362 14.84 -15.00 -2.17
N LEU A 363 13.56 -14.97 -2.53
CA LEU A 363 13.05 -14.53 -3.82
C LEU A 363 12.26 -13.24 -3.63
N TYR A 364 12.74 -12.15 -4.23
CA TYR A 364 12.10 -10.85 -4.15
C TYR A 364 11.36 -10.52 -5.44
N SER A 365 10.10 -10.17 -5.29
CA SER A 365 9.33 -9.55 -6.36
C SER A 365 9.51 -8.03 -6.32
N PRO A 366 9.66 -7.35 -7.46
CA PRO A 366 9.71 -5.89 -7.52
C PRO A 366 8.38 -5.22 -7.12
N LEU A 367 7.31 -6.00 -6.94
CA LEU A 367 5.97 -5.54 -6.63
C LEU A 367 5.71 -5.39 -5.11
N SER A 368 6.62 -5.84 -4.25
CA SER A 368 6.52 -5.65 -2.80
C SER A 368 7.86 -5.31 -2.16
N GLU A 369 7.84 -4.35 -1.23
CA GLU A 369 8.98 -4.00 -0.38
C GLU A 369 8.89 -4.63 1.03
N ASN A 370 7.78 -5.29 1.34
CA ASN A 370 7.46 -5.79 2.68
C ASN A 370 7.27 -7.30 2.73
N GLU A 371 7.17 -7.96 1.58
CA GLU A 371 6.97 -9.39 1.48
C GLU A 371 7.96 -9.98 0.49
N TYR A 372 8.44 -11.17 0.80
CA TYR A 372 9.29 -11.94 -0.08
C TYR A 372 8.96 -13.43 0.07
N PHE A 373 9.53 -14.25 -0.82
CA PHE A 373 9.29 -15.69 -0.83
C PHE A 373 10.59 -16.43 -0.57
N VAL A 374 10.51 -17.66 -0.08
CA VAL A 374 11.68 -18.50 0.13
C VAL A 374 11.48 -19.81 -0.60
N ALA A 375 12.55 -20.25 -1.27
CA ALA A 375 12.67 -21.56 -1.85
C ALA A 375 13.72 -22.35 -1.04
N GLU A 376 13.28 -23.39 -0.36
CA GLU A 376 14.07 -24.12 0.65
C GLU A 376 14.09 -25.63 0.35
N TYR A 377 15.26 -26.26 0.50
CA TYR A 377 15.36 -27.72 0.47
C TYR A 377 14.68 -28.30 1.71
N TYR A 378 13.60 -29.03 1.53
CA TYR A 378 12.97 -29.80 2.59
C TYR A 378 13.49 -31.24 2.59
N SER A 379 14.07 -31.66 3.72
CA SER A 379 14.52 -33.03 3.95
C SER A 379 13.49 -33.77 4.78
N ASN A 380 12.90 -34.83 4.22
CA ASN A 380 11.94 -35.69 4.92
C ASN A 380 12.62 -36.38 6.12
N PRO A 381 12.07 -36.27 7.35
CA PRO A 381 12.64 -36.92 8.52
C PRO A 381 12.72 -38.44 8.39
N SER A 382 13.84 -39.05 8.80
CA SER A 382 14.03 -40.51 8.74
C SER A 382 13.28 -41.28 9.84
N PHE A 383 13.03 -40.66 10.99
CA PHE A 383 12.26 -41.24 12.10
C PHE A 383 10.89 -40.57 12.19
N LYS A 384 9.83 -41.37 12.27
CA LYS A 384 8.43 -40.93 12.25
C LYS A 384 7.63 -41.70 13.29
N VAL A 385 6.85 -40.99 14.10
CA VAL A 385 5.89 -41.60 15.05
C VAL A 385 4.44 -41.32 14.70
N ASP A 386 4.17 -40.41 13.76
CA ASP A 386 2.82 -40.11 13.26
C ASP A 386 2.81 -39.80 11.75
N ASN A 387 1.62 -39.73 11.15
CA ASN A 387 1.39 -39.57 9.71
C ASN A 387 1.54 -38.12 9.19
N ALA A 388 1.97 -37.16 10.00
CA ALA A 388 2.11 -35.75 9.62
C ALA A 388 3.47 -35.46 8.95
N HIS A 389 3.66 -35.90 7.70
CA HIS A 389 4.90 -35.68 6.94
C HIS A 389 4.66 -35.76 5.42
N THR A 390 5.62 -35.27 4.63
CA THR A 390 5.63 -35.51 3.17
C THR A 390 6.22 -36.88 2.83
N GLU A 391 5.87 -37.43 1.67
CA GLU A 391 6.39 -38.74 1.23
C GLU A 391 7.85 -38.68 0.75
N SER A 392 8.37 -37.50 0.38
CA SER A 392 9.72 -37.34 -0.18
C SER A 392 10.41 -36.02 0.22
N ASP A 393 11.71 -35.94 -0.08
CA ASP A 393 12.47 -34.69 -0.12
C ASP A 393 11.99 -33.83 -1.31
N GLY A 394 12.19 -32.50 -1.25
CA GLY A 394 11.78 -31.60 -2.33
C GLY A 394 12.05 -30.12 -2.04
N LEU A 395 11.54 -29.25 -2.91
CA LEU A 395 11.62 -27.80 -2.76
C LEU A 395 10.34 -27.28 -2.10
N LEU A 396 10.48 -26.69 -0.92
CA LEU A 396 9.41 -26.01 -0.20
C LEU A 396 9.36 -24.54 -0.61
N LEU A 397 8.15 -24.03 -0.84
CA LEU A 397 7.89 -22.62 -1.13
C LEU A 397 7.02 -22.01 -0.03
N TYR A 398 7.47 -20.89 0.52
CA TYR A 398 6.70 -20.14 1.50
C TYR A 398 6.87 -18.63 1.34
N ARG A 399 5.86 -17.88 1.77
CA ARG A 399 5.87 -16.42 1.86
C ARG A 399 6.34 -16.00 3.24
N VAL A 400 7.06 -14.89 3.30
CA VAL A 400 7.41 -14.16 4.53
C VAL A 400 6.84 -12.75 4.43
N ASN A 401 5.98 -12.38 5.37
CA ASN A 401 5.38 -11.06 5.44
C ASN A 401 6.00 -10.24 6.59
N GLU A 402 6.86 -9.28 6.27
CA GLU A 402 7.57 -8.47 7.27
C GLU A 402 6.74 -7.31 7.84
N ARG A 403 5.47 -7.15 7.42
CA ARG A 403 4.63 -6.01 7.81
C ARG A 403 3.19 -6.44 8.06
N GLY A 404 2.79 -6.53 9.32
CA GLY A 404 1.40 -6.76 9.69
C GLY A 404 1.24 -7.12 11.17
N ASP A 405 -0.02 -7.24 11.59
CA ASP A 405 -0.40 -7.80 12.89
C ASP A 405 -0.70 -9.27 12.66
N TRP A 406 0.32 -10.12 12.77
CA TRP A 406 0.23 -11.47 12.22
C TRP A 406 -0.66 -12.40 13.03
N THR A 407 -1.64 -13.06 12.42
CA THR A 407 -2.55 -14.01 13.08
C THR A 407 -1.81 -15.08 13.88
N ASN A 408 -0.72 -15.61 13.32
CA ASN A 408 0.06 -16.69 13.92
C ASN A 408 1.12 -16.22 14.94
N ILE A 409 1.31 -14.91 15.12
CA ILE A 409 2.22 -14.35 16.14
C ILE A 409 1.45 -13.59 17.21
N THR A 410 0.51 -12.73 16.82
CA THR A 410 -0.26 -11.86 17.72
C THR A 410 -1.61 -12.45 18.14
N GLY A 411 -2.03 -13.57 17.53
CA GLY A 411 -3.31 -14.23 17.83
C GLY A 411 -4.55 -13.47 17.35
N ASN A 412 -4.38 -12.43 16.52
CA ASN A 412 -5.48 -11.59 16.04
C ASN A 412 -6.43 -12.39 15.13
N PRO A 413 -7.70 -12.64 15.54
CA PRO A 413 -8.64 -13.47 14.78
C PRO A 413 -9.26 -12.76 13.57
N GLY A 414 -8.98 -11.46 13.36
CA GLY A 414 -9.73 -10.59 12.44
C GLY A 414 -9.41 -10.68 10.95
N GLN A 415 -8.22 -11.15 10.56
CA GLN A 415 -7.80 -11.38 9.16
C GLN A 415 -6.69 -12.45 9.15
N PRO A 416 -6.67 -13.41 8.20
CA PRO A 416 -5.61 -14.42 8.09
C PRO A 416 -4.35 -13.82 7.43
N ASP A 417 -3.66 -12.94 8.15
CA ASP A 417 -2.36 -12.40 7.74
C ASP A 417 -1.27 -13.09 8.54
N ASP A 418 -0.62 -14.12 7.99
CA ASP A 418 0.44 -14.84 8.70
C ASP A 418 1.83 -14.27 8.40
N TYR A 419 2.72 -14.36 9.38
CA TYR A 419 4.14 -14.02 9.20
C TYR A 419 4.81 -14.93 8.18
N ILE A 420 4.55 -16.24 8.28
CA ILE A 420 4.99 -17.25 7.32
C ILE A 420 3.77 -18.02 6.84
N TYR A 421 3.70 -18.22 5.52
CA TYR A 421 2.65 -19.02 4.89
C TYR A 421 3.25 -20.00 3.87
N VAL A 422 3.07 -21.30 4.09
CA VAL A 422 3.52 -22.35 3.17
C VAL A 422 2.52 -22.53 2.04
N PHE A 423 2.98 -22.50 0.78
CA PHE A 423 2.11 -22.76 -0.36
C PHE A 423 1.83 -24.25 -0.53
N ARG A 424 0.56 -24.60 -0.77
CA ARG A 424 0.11 -25.99 -0.85
C ARG A 424 -1.12 -26.18 -1.75
N PRO A 425 -1.29 -27.37 -2.36
CA PRO A 425 -2.52 -27.72 -3.06
C PRO A 425 -3.72 -27.80 -2.11
N GLY A 426 -4.91 -27.45 -2.61
CA GLY A 426 -6.17 -27.66 -1.90
C GLY A 426 -6.64 -26.49 -1.03
N ASP A 427 -5.86 -25.40 -0.93
CA ASP A 427 -6.41 -24.14 -0.44
C ASP A 427 -7.54 -23.69 -1.38
N THR A 428 -8.63 -23.17 -0.81
CA THR A 428 -9.83 -22.73 -1.55
C THR A 428 -10.03 -21.22 -1.53
N LEU A 429 -9.32 -20.53 -0.64
CA LEU A 429 -9.32 -19.08 -0.47
C LEU A 429 -7.91 -18.59 -0.17
N LEU A 430 -7.65 -17.32 -0.45
CA LEU A 430 -6.42 -16.63 -0.07
C LEU A 430 -6.17 -16.77 1.43
N ASN A 431 -4.94 -17.11 1.80
CA ASN A 431 -4.48 -17.27 3.18
C ASN A 431 -5.31 -18.27 4.02
N ALA A 432 -6.06 -19.20 3.42
CA ALA A 432 -6.99 -20.06 4.17
C ALA A 432 -6.29 -20.99 5.18
N GLY A 433 -5.18 -21.63 4.80
CA GLY A 433 -4.56 -22.63 5.69
C GLY A 433 -5.19 -24.03 5.63
N ASN A 434 -6.16 -24.29 4.74
CA ASN A 434 -6.95 -25.52 4.77
C ASN A 434 -6.50 -26.58 3.76
N GLY A 435 -5.53 -26.25 2.91
CA GLY A 435 -4.96 -27.17 1.92
C GLY A 435 -4.08 -28.27 2.53
N ASP A 436 -3.67 -29.20 1.67
CA ASP A 436 -2.90 -30.39 2.05
C ASP A 436 -1.40 -30.10 2.08
N LEU A 437 -0.88 -29.80 3.29
CA LEU A 437 0.54 -29.56 3.55
C LEU A 437 1.45 -30.72 3.09
N THR A 438 0.96 -31.97 3.06
CA THR A 438 1.76 -33.13 2.63
C THR A 438 2.12 -33.09 1.14
N LYS A 439 1.44 -32.25 0.35
CA LYS A 439 1.63 -32.06 -1.09
C LYS A 439 2.24 -30.70 -1.47
N GLY A 440 2.73 -29.95 -0.48
CA GLY A 440 3.30 -28.60 -0.65
C GLY A 440 4.70 -28.55 -1.28
N ILE A 441 5.41 -29.67 -1.31
CA ILE A 441 6.75 -29.75 -1.91
C ILE A 441 6.68 -29.88 -3.44
N LEU A 442 7.65 -29.25 -4.12
CA LEU A 442 7.92 -29.45 -5.53
C LEU A 442 9.04 -30.49 -5.72
N THR A 443 8.88 -31.31 -6.75
CA THR A 443 9.85 -32.32 -7.15
C THR A 443 10.05 -32.24 -8.66
N LYS A 444 10.94 -33.07 -9.22
CA LYS A 444 11.08 -33.17 -10.68
C LYS A 444 9.79 -33.60 -11.39
N GLU A 445 8.94 -34.39 -10.74
CA GLU A 445 7.66 -34.90 -11.26
C GLU A 445 6.54 -33.85 -11.15
N LYS A 446 6.65 -32.91 -10.21
CA LYS A 446 5.77 -31.75 -10.05
C LYS A 446 6.60 -30.46 -10.02
N PRO A 447 7.11 -30.02 -11.18
CA PRO A 447 8.23 -29.08 -11.21
C PRO A 447 7.83 -27.61 -11.09
N GLU A 448 6.59 -27.24 -11.37
CA GLU A 448 6.20 -25.84 -11.56
C GLU A 448 5.21 -25.34 -10.50
N PHE A 449 5.42 -24.10 -10.04
CA PHE A 449 4.50 -23.37 -9.16
C PHE A 449 4.70 -21.86 -9.31
N GLY A 450 3.64 -21.07 -9.13
CA GLY A 450 3.64 -19.63 -9.37
C GLY A 450 3.34 -19.26 -10.83
N LYS A 451 2.89 -18.02 -11.04
CA LYS A 451 2.49 -17.46 -12.33
C LYS A 451 3.07 -16.06 -12.47
N THR A 452 3.70 -15.75 -13.60
CA THR A 452 4.07 -14.37 -13.93
C THR A 452 2.81 -13.52 -14.15
N LEU A 453 2.92 -12.19 -14.12
CA LEU A 453 1.76 -11.30 -14.23
C LEU A 453 0.91 -11.54 -15.48
N ASP A 454 1.53 -11.90 -16.61
CA ASP A 454 0.91 -12.20 -17.90
C ASP A 454 0.17 -13.56 -17.93
N GLN A 455 0.38 -14.41 -16.91
CA GLN A 455 -0.18 -15.76 -16.83
C GLN A 455 -1.41 -15.85 -15.92
N THR A 456 -1.76 -14.78 -15.19
CA THR A 456 -2.90 -14.77 -14.26
C THR A 456 -4.19 -14.24 -14.88
N THR A 457 -5.29 -14.93 -14.65
CA THR A 457 -6.65 -14.46 -14.95
C THR A 457 -7.15 -13.50 -13.86
N ALA A 458 -8.22 -12.75 -14.13
CA ALA A 458 -8.86 -11.93 -13.09
C ALA A 458 -9.43 -12.82 -11.97
N GLY A 459 -8.94 -12.65 -10.73
CA GLY A 459 -9.39 -13.39 -9.54
C GLY A 459 -8.32 -14.32 -8.94
N TRP A 460 -8.55 -14.75 -7.70
CA TRP A 460 -7.64 -15.64 -6.96
C TRP A 460 -7.60 -17.06 -7.55
N ASP A 461 -6.44 -17.72 -7.44
CA ASP A 461 -6.22 -19.14 -7.79
C ASP A 461 -5.20 -19.82 -6.87
N SER A 462 -5.16 -21.16 -6.83
CA SER A 462 -4.31 -21.90 -5.90
C SER A 462 -2.89 -22.20 -6.40
N GLU A 463 -2.54 -21.74 -7.61
CA GLU A 463 -1.24 -22.03 -8.24
C GLU A 463 -0.33 -20.79 -8.33
N THR A 464 -0.84 -19.61 -7.97
CA THR A 464 -0.10 -18.36 -7.99
C THR A 464 0.54 -18.08 -6.63
N LEU A 465 1.75 -17.52 -6.66
CA LEU A 465 2.42 -16.98 -5.48
C LEU A 465 1.84 -15.60 -5.15
N TYR A 466 0.81 -15.57 -4.31
CA TYR A 466 0.16 -14.34 -3.86
C TYR A 466 0.88 -13.72 -2.66
N PHE A 467 0.94 -12.39 -2.65
CA PHE A 467 1.16 -11.61 -1.42
C PHE A 467 -0.02 -11.74 -0.46
N ALA A 468 0.16 -11.32 0.79
CA ALA A 468 -0.88 -11.43 1.82
C ALA A 468 -2.17 -10.69 1.44
N ASP A 469 -2.05 -9.57 0.71
CA ASP A 469 -3.17 -8.75 0.22
C ASP A 469 -3.90 -9.34 -1.00
N GLY A 470 -3.45 -10.48 -1.52
CA GLY A 470 -4.05 -11.15 -2.67
C GLY A 470 -3.56 -10.66 -4.03
N THR A 471 -2.55 -9.79 -4.06
CA THR A 471 -1.92 -9.38 -5.31
C THR A 471 -0.88 -10.42 -5.77
N ASN A 472 -0.82 -10.67 -7.08
CA ASN A 472 0.14 -11.63 -7.65
C ASN A 472 1.58 -11.11 -7.51
N SER A 473 2.49 -11.92 -6.99
CA SER A 473 3.91 -11.57 -6.89
C SER A 473 4.65 -11.49 -8.23
N GLY A 474 4.09 -12.04 -9.31
CA GLY A 474 4.76 -12.11 -10.61
C GLY A 474 5.94 -13.08 -10.63
N LEU A 475 6.01 -14.01 -9.66
CA LEU A 475 7.04 -15.04 -9.56
C LEU A 475 6.53 -16.38 -10.09
N SER A 476 7.37 -17.09 -10.83
CA SER A 476 7.18 -18.52 -11.10
C SER A 476 8.49 -19.29 -10.94
N ILE A 477 8.38 -20.52 -10.43
CA ILE A 477 9.48 -21.42 -10.12
C ILE A 477 9.32 -22.70 -10.93
N LYS A 478 10.44 -23.21 -11.44
CA LYS A 478 10.50 -24.50 -12.15
C LYS A 478 11.68 -25.34 -11.69
N VAL A 479 11.43 -26.49 -11.06
CA VAL A 479 12.46 -27.49 -10.76
C VAL A 479 12.96 -28.11 -12.06
N THR A 480 14.27 -28.04 -12.30
CA THR A 480 14.92 -28.55 -13.52
C THR A 480 15.74 -29.81 -13.27
N ALA A 481 16.28 -29.98 -12.06
CA ALA A 481 16.98 -31.19 -11.65
C ALA A 481 16.86 -31.47 -10.15
N GLN A 482 16.92 -32.74 -9.77
CA GLN A 482 16.88 -33.19 -8.37
C GLN A 482 17.72 -34.47 -8.22
N ASN A 483 18.45 -34.58 -7.11
CA ASN A 483 19.11 -35.79 -6.62
C ASN A 483 19.01 -35.86 -5.08
N ASP A 484 19.60 -36.89 -4.47
CA ASP A 484 19.50 -37.15 -3.03
C ASP A 484 20.14 -36.06 -2.15
N GLU A 485 20.98 -35.19 -2.71
CA GLU A 485 21.74 -34.16 -1.98
C GLU A 485 21.33 -32.72 -2.35
N SER A 486 20.61 -32.51 -3.46
CA SER A 486 20.35 -31.17 -3.99
C SER A 486 19.15 -31.10 -4.93
N ILE A 487 18.57 -29.90 -5.05
CA ILE A 487 17.53 -29.56 -6.02
C ILE A 487 17.92 -28.28 -6.76
N THR A 488 17.72 -28.29 -8.07
CA THR A 488 18.03 -27.17 -8.96
C THR A 488 16.75 -26.69 -9.63
N PHE A 489 16.56 -25.37 -9.69
CA PHE A 489 15.37 -24.74 -10.22
C PHE A 489 15.68 -23.40 -10.88
N ASP A 490 14.77 -22.98 -11.74
CA ASP A 490 14.75 -21.66 -12.36
C ASP A 490 13.70 -20.79 -11.67
N VAL A 491 13.97 -19.49 -11.59
CA VAL A 491 13.02 -18.49 -11.11
C VAL A 491 12.83 -17.45 -12.21
N LYS A 492 11.57 -17.27 -12.62
CA LYS A 492 11.16 -16.13 -13.44
C LYS A 492 10.54 -15.08 -12.54
N ILE A 493 10.96 -13.84 -12.76
CA ILE A 493 10.44 -12.66 -12.10
C ILE A 493 9.94 -11.74 -13.20
N SER A 494 8.65 -11.39 -13.17
CA SER A 494 8.11 -10.35 -14.04
C SER A 494 8.97 -9.10 -13.87
N GLU A 495 9.56 -8.61 -14.98
CA GLU A 495 10.40 -7.41 -14.94
C GLU A 495 9.61 -6.28 -14.28
N GLY A 496 10.14 -5.74 -13.18
CA GLY A 496 9.60 -4.53 -12.58
C GLY A 496 9.69 -3.40 -13.59
N LEU A 497 8.76 -2.46 -13.53
CA LEU A 497 8.79 -1.29 -14.40
C LEU A 497 10.11 -0.53 -14.23
N GLN A 498 10.63 0.02 -15.34
CA GLN A 498 11.75 0.96 -15.23
C GLN A 498 11.28 2.24 -14.53
N GLY A 499 12.13 2.79 -13.67
CA GLY A 499 11.79 3.91 -12.80
C GLY A 499 11.48 3.47 -11.38
N ASP A 500 11.53 4.41 -10.43
CA ASP A 500 11.21 4.18 -9.02
C ASP A 500 9.94 4.93 -8.57
N GLY A 501 9.22 5.53 -9.53
CA GLY A 501 7.99 6.26 -9.27
C GLY A 501 8.21 7.66 -8.69
N THR A 502 9.45 8.16 -8.65
CA THR A 502 9.78 9.53 -8.23
C THR A 502 9.72 10.52 -9.38
N VAL A 503 9.71 11.81 -9.08
CA VAL A 503 9.75 12.89 -10.09
C VAL A 503 10.93 12.75 -11.05
N SER A 504 12.12 12.41 -10.52
CA SER A 504 13.34 12.26 -11.30
C SER A 504 13.41 10.96 -12.09
N SER A 505 12.59 9.97 -11.73
CA SER A 505 12.64 8.61 -12.29
C SER A 505 11.24 7.98 -12.25
N PRO A 506 10.29 8.52 -13.05
CA PRO A 506 8.92 8.03 -13.07
C PRO A 506 8.87 6.59 -13.58
N TYR A 507 7.88 5.83 -13.13
CA TYR A 507 7.60 4.51 -13.69
C TYR A 507 7.25 4.63 -15.17
N GLN A 508 7.95 3.87 -16.00
CA GLN A 508 7.80 3.88 -17.45
C GLN A 508 6.79 2.82 -17.88
N ILE A 509 5.67 3.27 -18.45
CA ILE A 509 4.63 2.41 -19.00
C ILE A 509 4.94 2.19 -20.48
N THR A 510 5.19 0.93 -20.85
CA THR A 510 5.62 0.50 -22.19
C THR A 510 4.69 -0.53 -22.84
N LYS A 511 3.90 -1.26 -22.05
CA LYS A 511 3.00 -2.32 -22.50
C LYS A 511 1.69 -2.36 -21.68
N PRO A 512 0.63 -3.04 -22.15
CA PRO A 512 -0.66 -3.07 -21.46
C PRO A 512 -0.60 -3.48 -19.97
N ASP A 513 0.21 -4.49 -19.63
CA ASP A 513 0.28 -5.02 -18.26
C ASP A 513 0.94 -4.06 -17.25
N ASP A 514 1.74 -3.12 -17.75
CA ASP A 514 2.45 -2.13 -16.93
C ASP A 514 1.46 -1.25 -16.14
N PHE A 515 0.23 -1.07 -16.63
CA PHE A 515 -0.80 -0.30 -15.94
C PHE A 515 -1.21 -0.87 -14.57
N ASN A 516 -0.92 -2.14 -14.28
CA ASN A 516 -1.24 -2.74 -12.98
C ASN A 516 -0.53 -2.05 -11.81
N ILE A 517 0.62 -1.42 -12.04
CA ILE A 517 1.35 -0.69 -11.00
C ILE A 517 0.54 0.50 -10.44
N LEU A 518 -0.34 1.11 -11.23
CA LEU A 518 -1.14 2.25 -10.77
C LEU A 518 -2.05 1.84 -9.60
N LYS A 519 -2.46 0.57 -9.52
CA LYS A 519 -3.24 0.05 -8.38
C LYS A 519 -2.40 -0.09 -7.12
N GLN A 520 -1.12 -0.42 -7.28
CA GLN A 520 -0.19 -0.66 -6.17
C GLN A 520 0.42 0.64 -5.64
N LYS A 521 0.68 1.60 -6.53
CA LYS A 521 1.36 2.88 -6.24
C LYS A 521 0.57 4.08 -6.78
N PRO A 522 -0.71 4.25 -6.41
CA PRO A 522 -1.60 5.25 -7.03
C PRO A 522 -1.15 6.71 -6.87
N ASP A 523 -0.18 6.98 -6.00
CA ASP A 523 0.39 8.29 -5.66
C ASP A 523 1.76 8.58 -6.31
N ALA A 524 2.28 7.66 -7.13
CA ALA A 524 3.59 7.78 -7.78
C ALA A 524 3.57 8.61 -9.09
N TYR A 525 4.75 8.76 -9.70
CA TYR A 525 4.95 9.43 -10.99
C TYR A 525 5.08 8.41 -12.12
N TYR A 526 4.38 8.66 -13.22
CA TYR A 526 4.25 7.76 -14.36
C TYR A 526 4.52 8.48 -15.68
N LYS A 527 5.11 7.75 -16.63
CA LYS A 527 5.33 8.24 -17.99
C LYS A 527 5.07 7.16 -19.04
N LEU A 528 4.24 7.47 -20.04
CA LEU A 528 4.12 6.62 -21.22
C LEU A 528 5.34 6.79 -22.12
N MET A 529 5.92 5.67 -22.56
CA MET A 529 7.13 5.68 -23.40
C MET A 529 6.84 5.43 -24.88
N ASN A 530 5.71 4.78 -25.19
CA ASN A 530 5.30 4.47 -26.55
C ASN A 530 3.76 4.37 -26.64
N ASP A 531 3.23 4.35 -27.86
CA ASP A 531 1.85 3.95 -28.12
C ASP A 531 1.55 2.56 -27.54
N ILE A 532 0.37 2.39 -26.94
CA ILE A 532 -0.08 1.13 -26.35
C ILE A 532 -1.40 0.69 -26.98
N ASP A 533 -1.46 -0.53 -27.49
CA ASP A 533 -2.69 -1.16 -27.96
C ASP A 533 -3.22 -2.14 -26.91
N MET A 534 -4.40 -1.86 -26.36
CA MET A 534 -5.02 -2.62 -25.27
C MET A 534 -5.92 -3.75 -25.79
N LYS A 535 -5.90 -4.06 -27.10
CA LYS A 535 -6.76 -5.08 -27.73
C LYS A 535 -6.64 -6.48 -27.12
N SER A 536 -5.50 -6.83 -26.51
CA SER A 536 -5.32 -8.11 -25.80
C SER A 536 -6.08 -8.18 -24.47
N ILE A 537 -6.52 -7.05 -23.93
CA ILE A 537 -7.24 -6.93 -22.66
C ILE A 537 -8.73 -6.72 -22.96
N ASN A 538 -9.52 -7.77 -22.75
CA ASN A 538 -10.97 -7.73 -23.01
C ASN A 538 -11.75 -6.83 -22.04
N ASP A 539 -11.20 -6.61 -20.86
CA ASP A 539 -11.80 -5.80 -19.80
C ASP A 539 -10.70 -5.21 -18.92
N PHE A 540 -10.33 -3.97 -19.20
CA PHE A 540 -9.32 -3.25 -18.46
C PHE A 540 -9.87 -2.86 -17.09
N GLN A 541 -9.17 -3.27 -16.05
CA GLN A 541 -9.51 -2.96 -14.67
C GLN A 541 -8.72 -1.71 -14.23
N PRO A 542 -9.35 -0.53 -14.11
CA PRO A 542 -8.66 0.71 -13.77
C PRO A 542 -8.21 0.75 -12.30
N VAL A 543 -7.39 1.75 -11.96
CA VAL A 543 -7.08 2.10 -10.56
C VAL A 543 -8.31 2.76 -9.92
N GLU A 544 -8.71 2.32 -8.72
CA GLU A 544 -9.93 2.84 -8.08
C GLU A 544 -9.87 4.36 -7.81
N SER A 545 -8.73 4.84 -7.32
CA SER A 545 -8.51 6.26 -7.07
C SER A 545 -7.05 6.64 -7.32
N PHE A 546 -6.84 7.63 -8.18
CA PHE A 546 -5.50 8.10 -8.58
C PHE A 546 -5.12 9.38 -7.83
N ARG A 547 -3.91 9.38 -7.24
CA ARG A 547 -3.37 10.46 -6.38
C ARG A 547 -2.03 11.01 -6.88
N GLY A 548 -1.49 10.42 -7.94
CA GLY A 548 -0.13 10.64 -8.43
C GLY A 548 -0.06 11.60 -9.62
N HIS A 549 1.00 11.44 -10.42
CA HIS A 549 1.23 12.22 -11.63
C HIS A 549 1.38 11.28 -12.82
N PHE A 550 0.62 11.52 -13.89
CA PHE A 550 0.69 10.69 -15.09
C PHE A 550 0.93 11.57 -16.33
N ASP A 551 2.13 11.47 -16.90
CA ASP A 551 2.51 12.10 -18.17
C ASP A 551 2.36 11.11 -19.32
N GLY A 552 1.35 11.32 -20.15
CA GLY A 552 1.15 10.54 -21.35
C GLY A 552 2.18 10.77 -22.44
N ASN A 553 3.05 11.80 -22.31
CA ASN A 553 4.14 12.07 -23.25
C ASN A 553 3.66 12.15 -24.71
N ASN A 554 2.42 12.62 -24.91
CA ASN A 554 1.69 12.68 -26.17
C ASN A 554 1.55 11.34 -26.92
N GLN A 555 1.70 10.20 -26.21
CA GLN A 555 1.52 8.86 -26.76
C GLN A 555 0.04 8.48 -26.85
N VAL A 556 -0.25 7.48 -27.68
CA VAL A 556 -1.61 7.00 -27.94
C VAL A 556 -1.91 5.69 -27.20
N ILE A 557 -3.02 5.64 -26.46
CA ILE A 557 -3.60 4.40 -25.93
C ILE A 557 -4.81 4.01 -26.80
N LYS A 558 -4.81 2.80 -27.36
CA LYS A 558 -5.79 2.33 -28.35
C LYS A 558 -6.63 1.17 -27.80
N ASN A 559 -7.88 1.09 -28.24
CA ASN A 559 -8.76 -0.08 -28.07
C ASN A 559 -9.01 -0.49 -26.61
N VAL A 560 -9.24 0.50 -25.75
CA VAL A 560 -9.56 0.25 -24.34
C VAL A 560 -11.03 -0.16 -24.22
N THR A 561 -11.30 -1.24 -23.48
CA THR A 561 -12.65 -1.63 -23.07
C THR A 561 -12.68 -1.75 -21.54
N ILE A 562 -13.59 -1.03 -20.89
CA ILE A 562 -13.84 -1.06 -19.45
C ILE A 562 -15.30 -1.47 -19.24
N LYS A 563 -15.52 -2.58 -18.53
CA LYS A 563 -16.85 -3.06 -18.16
C LYS A 563 -17.10 -2.76 -16.69
N ASP A 564 -18.31 -2.29 -16.42
CA ASP A 564 -18.77 -1.89 -15.09
C ASP A 564 -17.84 -0.93 -14.34
N GLY A 565 -17.22 0.01 -15.08
CA GLY A 565 -16.29 1.00 -14.54
C GLY A 565 -16.73 2.44 -14.81
N GLU A 566 -16.16 3.39 -14.06
CA GLU A 566 -16.53 4.80 -14.11
C GLU A 566 -15.68 5.65 -15.08
N GLY A 567 -14.64 5.06 -15.66
CA GLY A 567 -13.75 5.68 -16.65
C GLY A 567 -12.37 5.02 -16.63
N PHE A 568 -11.46 5.47 -17.50
CA PHE A 568 -10.05 5.06 -17.42
C PHE A 568 -9.41 5.42 -16.07
N PHE A 569 -9.79 6.58 -15.53
CA PHE A 569 -9.56 7.00 -14.16
C PHE A 569 -10.91 7.21 -13.44
N PRO A 570 -11.45 6.19 -12.75
CA PRO A 570 -12.68 6.31 -11.97
C PRO A 570 -12.70 7.56 -11.08
N TYR A 571 -11.61 7.82 -10.35
CA TYR A 571 -11.46 9.01 -9.53
C TYR A 571 -10.06 9.62 -9.64
N ILE A 572 -9.98 10.92 -9.91
CA ILE A 572 -8.73 11.71 -9.86
C ILE A 572 -8.81 12.63 -8.64
N GLU A 573 -8.01 12.33 -7.60
CA GLU A 573 -8.05 13.05 -6.32
C GLU A 573 -7.47 14.46 -6.40
N TYR A 574 -7.80 15.25 -5.39
CA TYR A 574 -7.18 16.55 -5.16
C TYR A 574 -5.65 16.44 -5.14
N GLY A 575 -4.97 17.28 -5.91
CA GLY A 575 -3.51 17.29 -6.03
C GLY A 575 -2.93 16.30 -7.04
N ALA A 576 -3.72 15.37 -7.58
CA ALA A 576 -3.29 14.50 -8.66
C ALA A 576 -3.25 15.26 -10.00
N GLU A 577 -2.36 14.84 -10.90
CA GLU A 577 -2.22 15.42 -12.24
C GLU A 577 -2.16 14.35 -13.33
N VAL A 578 -2.96 14.52 -14.38
CA VAL A 578 -2.92 13.66 -15.58
C VAL A 578 -2.86 14.53 -16.83
N GLN A 579 -1.86 14.29 -17.68
CA GLN A 579 -1.63 15.13 -18.84
C GLN A 579 -1.10 14.41 -20.09
N ASN A 580 -1.25 15.04 -21.25
CA ASN A 580 -0.58 14.69 -22.50
C ASN A 580 -0.88 13.27 -23.02
N ILE A 581 -2.13 12.79 -22.95
CA ILE A 581 -2.52 11.46 -23.44
C ILE A 581 -3.47 11.58 -24.62
N VAL A 582 -3.28 10.74 -25.64
CA VAL A 582 -4.26 10.55 -26.70
C VAL A 582 -4.91 9.17 -26.55
N PHE A 583 -6.23 9.10 -26.63
CA PHE A 583 -6.99 7.86 -26.66
C PHE A 583 -7.66 7.67 -28.02
N GLU A 584 -7.63 6.45 -28.53
CA GLU A 584 -8.39 6.04 -29.72
C GLU A 584 -9.24 4.80 -29.35
N ASN A 585 -10.54 4.87 -29.60
CA ASN A 585 -11.48 3.79 -29.29
C ASN A 585 -11.50 3.42 -27.79
N LEU A 586 -11.85 4.39 -26.92
CA LEU A 586 -12.01 4.24 -25.47
C LEU A 586 -13.47 3.94 -25.11
N ASN A 587 -13.77 2.70 -24.74
CA ASN A 587 -15.13 2.23 -24.48
C ASN A 587 -15.35 1.94 -23.00
N VAL A 588 -16.37 2.57 -22.41
CA VAL A 588 -16.71 2.43 -20.99
C VAL A 588 -18.19 2.09 -20.85
N THR A 589 -18.49 1.01 -20.13
CA THR A 589 -19.85 0.66 -19.71
C THR A 589 -19.89 0.64 -18.19
N ASN A 590 -20.92 1.22 -17.59
CA ASN A 590 -21.20 1.17 -16.16
C ASN A 590 -22.66 0.75 -15.95
N THR A 591 -22.97 -0.38 -15.33
CA THR A 591 -24.37 -0.76 -15.07
C THR A 591 -24.90 -0.34 -13.68
N HIS A 592 -24.06 0.17 -12.78
CA HIS A 592 -24.36 0.34 -11.35
C HIS A 592 -24.79 1.76 -10.94
N GLY A 593 -24.88 2.70 -11.88
CA GLY A 593 -25.51 4.00 -11.61
C GLY A 593 -24.61 5.09 -11.01
N GLY A 594 -23.28 4.93 -11.10
CA GLY A 594 -22.26 5.91 -10.69
C GLY A 594 -21.89 6.95 -11.76
N HIS A 595 -21.04 7.93 -11.41
CA HIS A 595 -20.58 8.95 -12.35
C HIS A 595 -19.69 8.31 -13.40
N THR A 596 -19.98 8.49 -14.69
CA THR A 596 -19.29 7.75 -15.75
C THR A 596 -18.77 8.70 -16.82
N GLY A 597 -17.47 8.62 -17.12
CA GLY A 597 -16.87 9.26 -18.27
C GLY A 597 -16.04 8.27 -19.08
N SER A 598 -15.69 8.61 -20.32
CA SER A 598 -14.73 7.79 -21.06
C SER A 598 -13.36 7.85 -20.37
N PHE A 599 -12.89 9.06 -20.09
CA PHE A 599 -11.61 9.31 -19.45
C PHE A 599 -11.70 9.18 -17.94
N ALA A 600 -12.66 9.85 -17.29
CA ALA A 600 -12.76 9.80 -15.83
C ALA A 600 -14.19 9.82 -15.29
N GLY A 601 -14.40 9.14 -14.16
CA GLY A 601 -15.69 9.18 -13.45
C GLY A 601 -15.86 10.50 -12.73
N SER A 602 -14.92 10.83 -11.84
CA SER A 602 -14.91 12.05 -11.03
C SER A 602 -13.54 12.70 -11.03
N VAL A 603 -13.51 14.03 -11.20
CA VAL A 603 -12.28 14.83 -11.21
C VAL A 603 -12.31 15.89 -10.10
N GLN A 604 -11.36 15.78 -9.16
CA GLN A 604 -11.00 16.81 -8.17
C GLN A 604 -9.55 17.30 -8.35
N GLY A 605 -8.73 16.58 -9.13
CA GLY A 605 -7.37 16.97 -9.48
C GLY A 605 -7.29 17.78 -10.78
N THR A 606 -6.13 17.73 -11.42
CA THR A 606 -5.83 18.48 -12.63
C THR A 606 -5.70 17.57 -13.85
N VAL A 607 -6.40 17.93 -14.93
CA VAL A 607 -6.40 17.21 -16.20
C VAL A 607 -6.06 18.17 -17.33
N ARG A 608 -5.01 17.88 -18.10
CA ARG A 608 -4.52 18.77 -19.17
C ARG A 608 -4.20 18.05 -20.46
N ASN A 609 -4.53 18.64 -21.61
CA ASN A 609 -4.08 18.16 -22.92
C ASN A 609 -4.37 16.65 -23.13
N ILE A 610 -5.61 16.24 -22.83
CA ILE A 610 -6.08 14.86 -23.07
C ILE A 610 -7.01 14.87 -24.28
N LYS A 611 -6.81 13.92 -25.20
CA LYS A 611 -7.59 13.83 -26.45
C LYS A 611 -8.21 12.44 -26.57
N VAL A 612 -9.52 12.32 -26.39
CA VAL A 612 -10.27 11.09 -26.68
C VAL A 612 -10.83 11.20 -28.09
N LYS A 613 -10.18 10.57 -29.08
CA LYS A 613 -10.58 10.69 -30.50
C LYS A 613 -11.88 9.99 -30.85
N SER A 614 -12.16 8.89 -30.19
CA SER A 614 -13.32 8.05 -30.43
C SER A 614 -13.52 7.09 -29.27
N GLY A 615 -14.74 6.55 -29.16
CA GLY A 615 -15.11 5.65 -28.08
C GLY A 615 -16.59 5.71 -27.79
N THR A 616 -17.02 5.01 -26.75
CA THR A 616 -18.40 5.00 -26.30
C THR A 616 -18.48 5.06 -24.78
N VAL A 617 -19.49 5.75 -24.26
CA VAL A 617 -19.80 5.81 -22.83
C VAL A 617 -21.25 5.37 -22.65
N ASN A 618 -21.44 4.29 -21.91
CA ASN A 618 -22.75 3.77 -21.53
C ASN A 618 -22.88 3.82 -20.00
N GLY A 619 -23.58 4.84 -19.50
CA GLY A 619 -23.92 4.94 -18.09
C GLY A 619 -25.24 4.25 -17.76
N GLY A 620 -25.21 3.50 -16.67
CA GLY A 620 -26.29 2.64 -16.24
C GLY A 620 -27.49 3.40 -15.71
N ASP A 621 -28.61 2.70 -15.63
CA ASP A 621 -29.86 3.23 -15.10
C ASP A 621 -29.77 3.45 -13.59
N SER A 622 -29.59 4.70 -13.15
CA SER A 622 -29.61 5.08 -11.74
C SER A 622 -30.91 5.76 -11.36
N GLN A 623 -31.43 5.42 -10.16
CA GLN A 623 -32.48 6.21 -9.52
C GLN A 623 -31.92 7.53 -8.93
N ASN A 624 -30.60 7.69 -8.89
CA ASN A 624 -29.95 8.90 -8.44
C ASN A 624 -30.04 9.99 -9.51
N SER A 625 -30.86 11.01 -9.26
CA SER A 625 -31.01 12.17 -10.16
C SER A 625 -29.73 13.00 -10.31
N LEU A 626 -28.70 12.78 -9.49
CA LEU A 626 -27.40 13.44 -9.58
C LEU A 626 -26.36 12.63 -10.35
N GLN A 627 -26.70 11.45 -10.89
CA GLN A 627 -25.74 10.71 -11.70
C GLN A 627 -25.38 11.52 -12.96
N GLY A 628 -24.08 11.72 -13.18
CA GLY A 628 -23.54 12.38 -14.36
C GLY A 628 -22.87 11.38 -15.29
N VAL A 629 -23.20 11.43 -16.58
CA VAL A 629 -22.54 10.65 -17.63
C VAL A 629 -22.01 11.59 -18.70
N GLY A 630 -20.68 11.67 -18.85
CA GLY A 630 -20.04 12.56 -19.81
C GLY A 630 -19.30 11.80 -20.90
N GLY A 631 -19.22 12.37 -22.10
CA GLY A 631 -18.33 11.86 -23.15
C GLY A 631 -16.86 11.92 -22.75
N PHE A 632 -16.48 12.77 -21.80
CA PHE A 632 -15.13 12.83 -21.23
C PHE A 632 -15.13 12.50 -19.73
N ILE A 633 -15.90 13.26 -18.94
CA ILE A 633 -15.91 13.17 -17.47
C ILE A 633 -17.34 12.98 -16.93
N GLY A 634 -17.54 12.06 -15.99
CA GLY A 634 -18.82 11.86 -15.32
C GLY A 634 -19.22 13.05 -14.44
N THR A 635 -18.36 13.48 -13.52
CA THR A 635 -18.55 14.67 -12.67
C THR A 635 -17.26 15.47 -12.49
N LEU A 636 -17.39 16.80 -12.50
CA LEU A 636 -16.29 17.74 -12.26
C LEU A 636 -16.55 18.54 -10.99
N GLY A 637 -15.78 18.25 -9.94
CA GLY A 637 -15.88 18.89 -8.63
C GLY A 637 -15.23 20.26 -8.54
N ILE A 638 -15.47 20.96 -7.42
CA ILE A 638 -15.04 22.35 -7.18
C ILE A 638 -13.52 22.55 -7.25
N ASP A 639 -12.75 21.56 -6.82
CA ASP A 639 -11.29 21.62 -6.86
C ASP A 639 -10.71 21.10 -8.18
N GLY A 640 -11.55 20.47 -9.00
CA GLY A 640 -11.15 19.92 -10.29
C GLY A 640 -10.84 20.99 -11.32
N SER A 641 -9.84 20.73 -12.14
CA SER A 641 -9.47 21.58 -13.28
C SER A 641 -9.26 20.74 -14.53
N VAL A 642 -9.93 21.13 -15.62
CA VAL A 642 -9.84 20.48 -16.93
C VAL A 642 -9.51 21.54 -17.97
N GLU A 643 -8.39 21.36 -18.65
CA GLU A 643 -7.83 22.36 -19.57
C GLU A 643 -7.32 21.70 -20.87
N ALA A 644 -7.60 22.32 -22.01
CA ALA A 644 -7.10 21.86 -23.32
C ALA A 644 -7.49 20.42 -23.68
N CYS A 645 -8.70 19.98 -23.28
CA CYS A 645 -9.14 18.60 -23.46
C CYS A 645 -10.19 18.45 -24.57
N TYR A 646 -10.12 17.35 -25.31
CA TYR A 646 -10.99 17.04 -26.44
C TYR A 646 -11.64 15.66 -26.27
N THR A 647 -12.93 15.53 -26.60
CA THR A 647 -13.60 14.23 -26.71
C THR A 647 -14.51 14.10 -27.94
N GLY A 648 -14.34 12.99 -28.65
CA GLY A 648 -15.25 12.49 -29.68
C GLY A 648 -15.90 11.16 -29.28
N ALA A 649 -15.98 10.85 -27.99
CA ALA A 649 -16.67 9.65 -27.52
C ALA A 649 -18.19 9.83 -27.52
N ASP A 650 -18.90 8.84 -28.06
CA ASP A 650 -20.36 8.86 -28.11
C ASP A 650 -20.96 8.52 -26.73
N VAL A 651 -21.93 9.33 -26.28
CA VAL A 651 -22.65 9.11 -25.02
C VAL A 651 -23.99 8.43 -25.33
N LEU A 652 -24.08 7.14 -24.98
CA LEU A 652 -25.15 6.27 -25.45
C LEU A 652 -26.37 6.29 -24.52
N SER A 653 -26.15 6.36 -23.21
CA SER A 653 -27.20 6.34 -22.17
C SER A 653 -26.69 6.85 -20.82
N GLY A 654 -27.62 7.30 -19.98
CA GLY A 654 -27.37 7.79 -18.63
C GLY A 654 -28.51 8.65 -18.10
N VAL A 655 -28.36 9.20 -16.89
CA VAL A 655 -29.35 10.09 -16.26
C VAL A 655 -29.20 11.54 -16.74
N ASN A 656 -28.10 12.19 -16.35
CA ASN A 656 -27.73 13.52 -16.85
C ASN A 656 -26.56 13.36 -17.80
N ILE A 657 -26.80 13.52 -19.10
CA ILE A 657 -25.79 13.21 -20.10
C ILE A 657 -25.30 14.45 -20.83
N GLY A 658 -23.98 14.59 -20.90
CA GLY A 658 -23.31 15.71 -21.57
C GLY A 658 -22.23 15.22 -22.52
N GLY A 659 -22.06 15.90 -23.65
CA GLY A 659 -21.00 15.54 -24.61
C GLY A 659 -19.59 15.61 -24.02
N PHE A 660 -19.37 16.47 -23.02
CA PHE A 660 -18.09 16.59 -22.32
C PHE A 660 -18.20 16.17 -20.84
N ILE A 661 -19.05 16.85 -20.07
CA ILE A 661 -19.26 16.62 -18.62
C ILE A 661 -20.70 16.15 -18.37
N GLY A 662 -20.87 15.09 -17.59
CA GLY A 662 -22.19 14.65 -17.13
C GLY A 662 -22.81 15.62 -16.12
N LEU A 663 -22.19 15.72 -14.94
CA LEU A 663 -22.59 16.62 -13.85
C LEU A 663 -21.51 17.66 -13.56
N TYR A 664 -21.85 18.94 -13.65
CA TYR A 664 -20.94 20.03 -13.36
C TYR A 664 -21.13 20.59 -11.94
N GLN A 665 -20.09 20.50 -11.09
CA GLN A 665 -20.10 20.92 -9.69
C GLN A 665 -19.06 22.02 -9.41
N ASN A 666 -19.04 23.04 -10.29
CA ASN A 666 -18.28 24.28 -10.10
C ASN A 666 -16.75 24.23 -10.31
N GLY A 667 -16.22 23.16 -10.91
CA GLY A 667 -14.79 23.07 -11.26
C GLY A 667 -14.36 23.99 -12.41
N ASN A 668 -13.06 24.07 -12.66
CA ASN A 668 -12.50 24.91 -13.71
C ASN A 668 -12.50 24.17 -15.06
N VAL A 669 -13.06 24.80 -16.09
CA VAL A 669 -13.07 24.26 -17.46
C VAL A 669 -12.52 25.32 -18.41
N LYS A 670 -11.47 24.99 -19.17
CA LYS A 670 -10.85 25.92 -20.11
C LYS A 670 -10.44 25.25 -21.41
N TYR A 671 -10.73 25.88 -22.54
CA TYR A 671 -10.20 25.44 -23.84
C TYR A 671 -10.56 24.00 -24.22
N CYS A 672 -11.78 23.56 -23.87
CA CYS A 672 -12.22 22.19 -24.08
C CYS A 672 -13.20 22.07 -25.26
N TYR A 673 -13.23 20.91 -25.90
CA TYR A 673 -14.07 20.66 -27.07
C TYR A 673 -14.76 19.28 -27.04
N ALA A 674 -16.02 19.21 -27.50
CA ALA A 674 -16.76 17.95 -27.68
C ALA A 674 -17.46 17.84 -29.04
N ASP A 675 -17.33 16.70 -29.71
CA ASP A 675 -18.05 16.36 -30.96
C ASP A 675 -18.64 14.94 -30.98
N GLY A 676 -18.51 14.17 -29.90
CA GLY A 676 -19.15 12.85 -29.78
C GLY A 676 -20.67 12.95 -29.78
N LYS A 677 -21.34 11.98 -30.40
CA LYS A 677 -22.81 11.94 -30.46
C LYS A 677 -23.39 11.79 -29.05
N VAL A 678 -24.41 12.59 -28.72
CA VAL A 678 -25.09 12.54 -27.41
C VAL A 678 -26.53 12.06 -27.62
N ASN A 679 -26.86 10.87 -27.13
CA ASN A 679 -28.24 10.37 -27.14
C ASN A 679 -29.12 11.10 -26.11
N ALA A 680 -30.39 10.72 -25.96
CA ALA A 680 -31.26 11.30 -24.94
C ALA A 680 -30.98 10.67 -23.56
N GLY A 681 -30.66 11.50 -22.58
CA GLY A 681 -30.57 11.13 -21.17
C GLY A 681 -31.96 11.00 -20.55
N LYS A 682 -32.04 10.35 -19.38
CA LYS A 682 -33.33 10.18 -18.68
C LYS A 682 -33.89 11.49 -18.12
N LEU A 683 -33.03 12.37 -17.63
CA LEU A 683 -33.44 13.66 -17.05
C LEU A 683 -33.00 14.83 -17.92
N HIS A 684 -31.71 14.94 -18.16
CA HIS A 684 -31.11 16.11 -18.80
C HIS A 684 -30.12 15.67 -19.89
N THR A 685 -30.10 16.40 -20.99
CA THR A 685 -29.23 16.14 -22.15
C THR A 685 -28.66 17.46 -22.65
N GLY A 686 -27.34 17.61 -22.63
CA GLY A 686 -26.67 18.78 -23.18
C GLY A 686 -25.51 18.41 -24.11
N GLY A 687 -25.23 19.29 -25.07
CA GLY A 687 -24.13 19.10 -26.02
C GLY A 687 -22.75 19.14 -25.35
N PHE A 688 -22.63 19.81 -24.22
CA PHE A 688 -21.37 19.88 -23.45
C PHE A 688 -21.55 19.45 -22.00
N ILE A 689 -22.49 20.04 -21.24
CA ILE A 689 -22.82 19.67 -19.85
C ILE A 689 -24.21 19.02 -19.79
N GLY A 690 -24.33 17.88 -19.11
CA GLY A 690 -25.63 17.25 -18.86
C GLY A 690 -26.49 18.07 -17.89
N ALA A 691 -26.00 18.28 -16.66
CA ALA A 691 -26.66 19.09 -15.65
C ALA A 691 -25.66 19.83 -14.75
N VAL A 692 -26.10 20.89 -14.10
CA VAL A 692 -25.28 21.69 -13.19
C VAL A 692 -25.82 21.56 -11.76
N TYR A 693 -24.98 21.12 -10.85
CA TYR A 693 -25.31 21.05 -9.42
C TYR A 693 -24.62 22.18 -8.67
N GLN A 694 -25.43 23.15 -8.26
CA GLN A 694 -24.97 24.37 -7.63
C GLN A 694 -24.90 24.21 -6.10
N ILE A 695 -23.69 24.28 -5.55
CA ILE A 695 -23.42 24.21 -4.10
C ILE A 695 -23.27 25.62 -3.47
N ASP A 696 -22.86 26.62 -4.28
CA ASP A 696 -22.64 28.01 -3.87
C ASP A 696 -23.31 29.01 -4.84
N SER A 697 -23.52 30.25 -4.38
CA SER A 697 -24.18 31.34 -5.10
C SER A 697 -23.45 31.82 -6.37
N LYS A 698 -22.16 31.49 -6.55
CA LYS A 698 -21.37 31.91 -7.73
C LYS A 698 -20.83 30.71 -8.51
N LEU A 699 -21.39 30.49 -9.70
CA LEU A 699 -20.89 29.51 -10.66
C LEU A 699 -19.61 30.00 -11.35
N THR A 700 -18.61 29.14 -11.41
CA THR A 700 -17.44 29.27 -12.28
C THR A 700 -17.91 29.05 -13.72
N LYS A 701 -17.54 29.96 -14.62
CA LYS A 701 -17.92 29.86 -16.03
C LYS A 701 -16.82 29.14 -16.81
N PRO A 702 -17.14 28.11 -17.60
CA PRO A 702 -16.21 27.58 -18.58
C PRO A 702 -15.66 28.71 -19.47
N VAL A 703 -14.35 28.68 -19.72
CA VAL A 703 -13.65 29.69 -20.52
C VAL A 703 -13.29 29.08 -21.86
N GLN A 704 -13.75 29.69 -22.95
CA GLN A 704 -13.40 29.29 -24.32
C GLN A 704 -13.56 27.77 -24.52
N SER A 705 -14.73 27.25 -24.16
CA SER A 705 -15.06 25.83 -24.33
C SER A 705 -16.24 25.68 -25.28
N TYR A 706 -16.21 24.59 -26.05
CA TYR A 706 -16.91 24.50 -27.33
C TYR A 706 -17.54 23.12 -27.52
N TYR A 707 -18.58 23.04 -28.34
CA TYR A 707 -19.09 21.77 -28.83
C TYR A 707 -19.69 21.88 -30.24
N ASP A 708 -19.66 20.77 -30.99
CA ASP A 708 -20.32 20.67 -32.28
C ASP A 708 -21.78 20.24 -32.10
N MET A 709 -22.71 21.15 -32.35
CA MET A 709 -24.15 20.93 -32.24
C MET A 709 -24.66 19.88 -33.23
N SER A 710 -24.07 19.83 -34.43
CA SER A 710 -24.46 18.87 -35.47
C SER A 710 -23.96 17.47 -35.15
N ALA A 711 -22.72 17.35 -34.66
CA ALA A 711 -22.14 16.06 -34.31
C ALA A 711 -22.75 15.50 -33.01
N THR A 712 -22.88 16.34 -31.98
CA THR A 712 -23.53 15.94 -30.72
C THR A 712 -25.03 15.68 -30.88
N GLY A 713 -25.67 16.33 -31.87
CA GLY A 713 -27.12 16.31 -32.06
C GLY A 713 -27.88 17.21 -31.07
N GLN A 714 -27.19 18.08 -30.34
CA GLN A 714 -27.76 18.88 -29.26
C GLN A 714 -27.75 20.37 -29.58
N GLY A 715 -28.93 21.00 -29.46
CA GLY A 715 -29.08 22.45 -29.66
C GLY A 715 -28.69 23.30 -28.45
N LYS A 716 -28.60 22.70 -27.26
CA LYS A 716 -28.26 23.38 -26.00
C LYS A 716 -26.93 22.90 -25.46
N ALA A 717 -26.13 23.82 -24.93
CA ALA A 717 -24.86 23.49 -24.29
C ALA A 717 -25.07 22.71 -22.98
N ILE A 718 -26.10 23.10 -22.22
CA ILE A 718 -26.44 22.56 -20.90
C ILE A 718 -27.84 21.98 -20.94
N GLY A 719 -28.03 20.77 -20.39
CA GLY A 719 -29.29 20.06 -20.48
C GLY A 719 -30.39 20.50 -19.52
N ASP A 720 -30.03 21.05 -18.35
CA ASP A 720 -30.98 21.42 -17.28
C ASP A 720 -31.40 22.89 -17.29
N ARG A 721 -30.83 23.71 -18.17
CA ARG A 721 -31.03 25.17 -18.23
C ARG A 721 -30.82 25.73 -19.63
N ASP A 722 -31.28 26.97 -19.83
CA ASP A 722 -31.16 27.67 -21.11
C ASP A 722 -29.90 28.55 -21.20
N ASP A 723 -29.25 28.85 -20.08
CA ASP A 723 -27.95 29.54 -20.11
C ASP A 723 -26.84 28.58 -20.58
N SER A 724 -25.87 29.14 -21.30
CA SER A 724 -24.74 28.37 -21.84
C SER A 724 -23.52 28.38 -20.90
N LEU A 725 -23.56 29.16 -19.81
CA LEU A 725 -22.42 29.49 -18.94
C LEU A 725 -21.16 29.98 -19.69
N GLY A 726 -21.29 30.44 -20.94
CA GLY A 726 -20.15 30.84 -21.79
C GLY A 726 -19.56 29.70 -22.63
N ILE A 727 -20.16 28.51 -22.61
CA ILE A 727 -19.88 27.44 -23.57
C ILE A 727 -20.51 27.80 -24.91
N VAL A 728 -19.80 27.52 -25.99
CA VAL A 728 -20.22 27.97 -27.32
C VAL A 728 -20.48 26.75 -28.19
N GLY A 729 -21.74 26.61 -28.60
CA GLY A 729 -22.13 25.63 -29.61
C GLY A 729 -21.85 26.16 -31.00
N TYR A 730 -21.30 25.29 -31.86
CA TYR A 730 -21.12 25.57 -33.27
C TYR A 730 -21.87 24.55 -34.12
N SER A 731 -22.45 25.02 -35.21
CA SER A 731 -23.00 24.17 -36.25
C SER A 731 -22.55 24.71 -37.58
N LEU A 732 -21.95 23.85 -38.42
CA LEU A 732 -21.54 24.19 -39.77
C LEU A 732 -22.17 23.20 -40.75
N ASP A 733 -22.95 23.72 -41.70
CA ASP A 733 -23.51 22.89 -42.77
C ASP A 733 -22.37 22.26 -43.59
N LYS A 734 -22.49 20.96 -43.89
CA LYS A 734 -21.46 20.23 -44.65
C LYS A 734 -21.29 20.72 -46.08
N GLU A 735 -22.34 21.31 -46.66
CA GLU A 735 -22.32 21.89 -48.01
C GLU A 735 -23.02 23.26 -48.05
N ILE A 736 -22.40 24.22 -48.73
CA ILE A 736 -22.91 25.58 -48.99
C ILE A 736 -23.01 25.78 -50.50
N ILE A 737 -24.14 26.29 -51.00
CA ILE A 737 -24.37 26.55 -52.42
C ILE A 737 -24.62 28.05 -52.64
N LEU A 738 -23.83 28.67 -53.52
CA LEU A 738 -23.89 30.10 -53.86
C LEU A 738 -24.31 30.26 -55.33
N ASN A 739 -25.43 30.95 -55.57
CA ASN A 739 -25.98 31.20 -56.90
C ASN A 739 -26.09 32.72 -57.17
N ASN A 740 -24.97 33.39 -57.39
CA ASN A 740 -24.86 34.86 -57.58
C ASN A 740 -25.35 35.72 -56.40
N GLU A 741 -25.41 35.16 -55.19
CA GLU A 741 -25.88 35.86 -54.00
C GLU A 741 -24.84 35.76 -52.88
N GLU A 742 -24.68 36.85 -52.14
CA GLU A 742 -24.02 36.85 -50.84
C GLU A 742 -24.99 36.28 -49.82
N ILE A 743 -24.62 35.18 -49.16
CA ILE A 743 -25.45 34.56 -48.14
C ILE A 743 -24.79 34.73 -46.78
N ARG A 744 -25.60 34.73 -45.72
CA ARG A 744 -25.08 34.54 -44.36
C ARG A 744 -24.50 33.14 -44.25
N ILE A 745 -23.30 33.01 -43.69
CA ILE A 745 -22.71 31.70 -43.43
C ILE A 745 -23.68 30.97 -42.50
N PRO A 746 -24.11 29.74 -42.82
CA PRO A 746 -24.98 28.93 -41.97
C PRO A 746 -24.19 28.40 -40.78
N PHE A 747 -23.73 29.33 -39.96
CA PHE A 747 -22.90 29.12 -38.79
C PHE A 747 -23.63 29.71 -37.58
N ILE A 748 -24.12 28.83 -36.73
CA ILE A 748 -24.82 29.22 -35.50
C ILE A 748 -23.79 29.31 -34.37
N PHE A 749 -23.78 30.43 -33.65
CA PHE A 749 -22.97 30.64 -32.45
C PHE A 749 -23.73 31.52 -31.45
N ASP A 750 -23.47 31.34 -30.15
CA ASP A 750 -24.07 32.17 -29.09
C ASP A 750 -23.46 33.58 -29.07
N SER A 751 -24.33 34.58 -28.94
CA SER A 751 -24.18 35.97 -29.43
C SER A 751 -23.14 36.87 -28.72
N ASN A 752 -22.29 36.33 -27.84
CA ASN A 752 -21.28 37.09 -27.08
C ASN A 752 -19.84 36.56 -27.24
N THR A 753 -19.57 35.80 -28.30
CA THR A 753 -18.32 35.03 -28.46
C THR A 753 -17.38 35.61 -29.52
N ILE A 754 -16.07 35.40 -29.35
CA ILE A 754 -15.05 35.46 -30.40
C ILE A 754 -15.56 34.73 -31.66
N ILE A 755 -15.59 35.43 -32.80
CA ILE A 755 -15.86 34.82 -34.10
C ILE A 755 -14.73 33.80 -34.36
N PRO A 756 -15.04 32.50 -34.53
CA PRO A 756 -14.01 31.51 -34.83
C PRO A 756 -13.33 31.89 -36.15
N ASP A 757 -12.05 31.56 -36.31
CA ASP A 757 -11.39 31.97 -37.53
C ASP A 757 -11.97 31.22 -38.74
N LEU A 758 -12.52 32.00 -39.66
CA LEU A 758 -13.11 31.54 -40.90
C LEU A 758 -12.13 31.77 -42.05
N ASN A 759 -11.87 30.73 -42.84
CA ASN A 759 -11.01 30.80 -44.00
C ASN A 759 -11.64 30.11 -45.21
N ILE A 760 -11.31 30.59 -46.42
CA ILE A 760 -11.63 29.90 -47.67
C ILE A 760 -10.34 29.34 -48.25
N SER A 761 -10.34 28.06 -48.60
CA SER A 761 -9.17 27.40 -49.18
C SER A 761 -8.74 27.97 -50.52
N ASP A 762 -9.70 28.45 -51.32
CA ASP A 762 -9.46 29.11 -52.61
C ASP A 762 -10.30 30.40 -52.73
N ILE A 763 -9.65 31.53 -52.43
CA ILE A 763 -10.26 32.86 -52.42
C ILE A 763 -10.63 33.37 -53.83
N ALA A 764 -10.16 32.71 -54.89
CA ALA A 764 -10.57 33.04 -56.26
C ALA A 764 -12.00 32.55 -56.56
N ILE A 765 -12.49 31.55 -55.80
CA ILE A 765 -13.82 30.96 -55.97
C ILE A 765 -14.84 31.63 -55.05
N ALA A 766 -14.51 31.87 -53.78
CA ALA A 766 -15.40 32.52 -52.81
C ALA A 766 -14.61 33.33 -51.78
N VAL A 767 -15.25 34.36 -51.20
CA VAL A 767 -14.67 35.19 -50.14
C VAL A 767 -15.63 35.33 -48.97
N ILE A 768 -15.07 35.58 -47.78
CA ILE A 768 -15.82 35.75 -46.54
C ILE A 768 -15.74 37.20 -46.09
N ASN A 769 -16.88 37.78 -45.77
CA ASN A 769 -16.94 39.00 -44.99
C ASN A 769 -17.07 38.61 -43.51
N LYS A 770 -15.95 38.59 -42.80
CA LYS A 770 -15.88 38.17 -41.38
C LYS A 770 -16.74 39.06 -40.47
N ASN A 771 -16.90 40.34 -40.81
CA ASN A 771 -17.69 41.28 -40.01
C ASN A 771 -19.20 41.07 -40.20
N ALA A 772 -19.64 40.79 -41.43
CA ALA A 772 -21.04 40.50 -41.72
C ALA A 772 -21.42 39.03 -41.51
N MET A 773 -20.42 38.15 -41.26
CA MET A 773 -20.58 36.70 -41.21
C MET A 773 -21.28 36.15 -42.47
N THR A 774 -20.87 36.66 -43.63
CA THR A 774 -21.40 36.29 -44.94
C THR A 774 -20.31 35.70 -45.83
N ILE A 775 -20.72 34.88 -46.79
CA ILE A 775 -19.88 34.29 -47.83
C ILE A 775 -20.47 34.64 -49.19
N CYS A 776 -19.60 35.04 -50.11
CA CYS A 776 -19.96 35.44 -51.46
C CYS A 776 -19.14 34.65 -52.47
N GLY A 777 -19.78 34.21 -53.55
CA GLY A 777 -19.08 33.62 -54.69
C GLY A 777 -18.29 34.69 -55.44
N ILE A 778 -17.25 34.29 -56.16
CA ILE A 778 -16.44 35.16 -57.02
C ILE A 778 -16.36 34.56 -58.43
N ALA A 779 -16.12 33.26 -58.52
CA ALA A 779 -16.06 32.53 -59.78
C ALA A 779 -16.72 31.16 -59.64
N ASN A 780 -17.19 30.59 -60.75
CA ASN A 780 -17.76 29.25 -60.75
C ASN A 780 -16.71 28.21 -60.33
N GLY A 781 -17.02 27.36 -59.36
CA GLY A 781 -16.06 26.39 -58.84
C GLY A 781 -16.49 25.78 -57.52
N THR A 782 -15.60 24.97 -56.93
CA THR A 782 -15.78 24.38 -55.61
C THR A 782 -14.57 24.73 -54.74
N THR A 783 -14.82 25.19 -53.53
CA THR A 783 -13.80 25.50 -52.52
C THR A 783 -14.25 24.96 -51.16
N LYS A 784 -13.45 25.19 -50.11
CA LYS A 784 -13.80 24.80 -48.73
C LYS A 784 -13.81 26.02 -47.83
N LEU A 785 -14.84 26.11 -46.99
CA LEU A 785 -14.88 26.94 -45.81
C LEU A 785 -14.29 26.15 -44.64
N LEU A 786 -13.27 26.71 -44.02
CA LEU A 786 -12.55 26.16 -42.87
C LEU A 786 -12.87 27.01 -41.65
N VAL A 787 -13.30 26.40 -40.55
CA VAL A 787 -13.59 27.08 -39.29
C VAL A 787 -12.64 26.53 -38.24
N SER A 788 -11.77 27.40 -37.71
CA SER A 788 -10.77 27.02 -36.71
C SER A 788 -11.25 27.39 -35.31
N ILE A 789 -11.38 26.39 -34.45
CA ILE A 789 -11.86 26.52 -33.07
C ILE A 789 -10.71 26.16 -32.12
N PRO A 790 -10.35 27.04 -31.18
CA PRO A 790 -9.24 26.77 -30.28
C PRO A 790 -9.56 25.68 -29.24
N CYS A 791 -8.59 24.82 -28.96
CA CYS A 791 -8.64 23.76 -27.96
C CYS A 791 -7.23 23.58 -27.35
N GLY A 792 -6.88 24.47 -26.42
CA GLY A 792 -5.53 24.61 -25.85
C GLY A 792 -4.55 25.13 -26.90
N ASP A 793 -3.37 24.52 -26.97
CA ASP A 793 -2.37 24.78 -28.01
C ASP A 793 -2.75 24.22 -29.39
N ASN A 794 -3.94 23.63 -29.54
CA ASN A 794 -4.41 23.01 -30.78
C ASN A 794 -5.61 23.75 -31.37
N MET A 795 -5.81 23.61 -32.68
CA MET A 795 -7.00 24.09 -33.38
C MET A 795 -7.81 22.91 -33.90
N ILE A 796 -9.10 22.86 -33.54
CA ILE A 796 -10.09 21.99 -34.17
C ILE A 796 -10.55 22.66 -35.46
N GLN A 797 -10.49 21.94 -36.58
CA GLN A 797 -10.85 22.47 -37.89
C GLN A 797 -12.15 21.82 -38.38
N LEU A 798 -13.21 22.60 -38.47
CA LEU A 798 -14.45 22.20 -39.16
C LEU A 798 -14.34 22.57 -40.64
N GLU A 799 -14.89 21.73 -41.51
CA GLU A 799 -14.88 21.95 -42.95
C GLU A 799 -16.29 21.93 -43.54
N SER A 800 -16.58 22.88 -44.43
CA SER A 800 -17.76 22.89 -45.28
C SER A 800 -17.35 23.02 -46.74
N LYS A 801 -17.98 22.24 -47.62
CA LYS A 801 -17.77 22.33 -49.06
C LYS A 801 -18.62 23.45 -49.65
N VAL A 802 -18.00 24.42 -50.31
CA VAL A 802 -18.66 25.58 -50.92
C VAL A 802 -18.69 25.42 -52.44
N MET A 803 -19.89 25.45 -53.04
CA MET A 803 -20.09 25.37 -54.48
C MET A 803 -20.65 26.71 -55.01
N VAL A 804 -19.99 27.30 -55.99
CA VAL A 804 -20.37 28.58 -56.60
C VAL A 804 -20.80 28.38 -58.05
N ASN A 805 -22.00 28.86 -58.40
CA ASN A 805 -22.58 28.76 -59.74
C ASN A 805 -23.10 30.13 -60.24
N GLY A 806 -23.05 30.34 -61.56
CA GLY A 806 -23.68 31.47 -62.25
C GLY A 806 -22.88 32.76 -62.37
N MET A 807 -21.64 32.83 -61.86
CA MET A 807 -20.87 34.09 -61.78
C MET A 807 -20.25 34.52 -63.13
N GLN A 808 -20.24 35.83 -63.40
CA GLN A 808 -19.46 36.45 -64.49
C GLN A 808 -18.13 36.99 -63.93
N GLU A 809 -17.01 36.67 -64.58
CA GLU A 809 -15.68 37.13 -64.17
C GLU A 809 -15.61 38.66 -64.08
N SER A 810 -15.27 39.19 -62.90
CA SER A 810 -15.04 40.62 -62.67
C SER A 810 -13.58 40.87 -62.28
N LYS A 811 -13.05 42.05 -62.64
CA LYS A 811 -11.66 42.43 -62.37
C LYS A 811 -11.42 42.53 -60.84
N PRO A 812 -10.32 41.98 -60.29
CA PRO A 812 -10.04 42.02 -58.85
C PRO A 812 -10.04 43.44 -58.28
N ILE A 813 -10.80 43.65 -57.20
CA ILE A 813 -10.74 44.87 -56.40
C ILE A 813 -9.51 44.75 -55.49
N LEU A 814 -8.62 45.75 -55.51
CA LEU A 814 -7.44 45.77 -54.63
C LEU A 814 -7.82 46.35 -53.27
N PRO A 815 -7.17 45.91 -52.17
CA PRO A 815 -7.42 46.46 -50.84
C PRO A 815 -6.78 47.85 -50.72
N GLU A 816 -7.54 48.80 -50.17
CA GLU A 816 -7.14 50.20 -49.92
C GLU A 816 -6.79 50.45 -48.45
N GLY A 817 -7.32 49.64 -47.53
CA GLY A 817 -7.08 49.74 -46.09
C GLY A 817 -7.18 48.39 -45.38
N ILE A 818 -6.47 48.24 -44.27
CA ILE A 818 -6.61 47.13 -43.32
C ILE A 818 -6.64 47.68 -41.89
N SER A 819 -7.47 47.11 -41.03
CA SER A 819 -7.60 47.51 -39.62
C SER A 819 -7.74 46.29 -38.73
N LEU A 820 -7.32 46.41 -37.46
CA LEU A 820 -7.40 45.35 -36.47
C LEU A 820 -8.50 45.64 -35.44
N ASN A 821 -9.13 44.58 -34.93
CA ASN A 821 -10.08 44.69 -33.80
C ASN A 821 -9.46 45.25 -32.52
N LYS A 822 -8.14 45.14 -32.37
CA LYS A 822 -7.35 45.73 -31.28
C LYS A 822 -6.04 46.28 -31.84
N SER A 823 -5.69 47.50 -31.43
CA SER A 823 -4.37 48.09 -31.65
C SER A 823 -3.41 47.80 -30.49
N THR A 824 -3.95 47.42 -29.32
CA THR A 824 -3.18 47.08 -28.12
C THR A 824 -3.88 45.97 -27.34
N ILE A 825 -3.11 45.00 -26.83
CA ILE A 825 -3.60 43.85 -26.06
C ILE A 825 -2.72 43.62 -24.83
N ASP A 826 -3.36 43.46 -23.67
CA ASP A 826 -2.75 42.94 -22.43
C ASP A 826 -3.22 41.50 -22.22
N ILE A 827 -2.32 40.52 -22.23
CA ILE A 827 -2.62 39.09 -22.01
C ILE A 827 -1.62 38.47 -21.04
N SER A 828 -1.93 37.32 -20.43
CA SER A 828 -0.98 36.60 -19.57
C SER A 828 -0.25 35.52 -20.35
N GLU A 829 0.93 35.11 -19.88
CA GLU A 829 1.66 33.97 -20.45
C GLU A 829 0.79 32.70 -20.53
N GLY A 830 0.76 32.05 -21.70
CA GLY A 830 -0.11 30.92 -22.02
C GLY A 830 -1.55 31.28 -22.42
N ASP A 831 -1.96 32.55 -22.28
CA ASP A 831 -3.25 33.01 -22.81
C ASP A 831 -3.17 33.17 -24.33
N HIS A 832 -4.35 33.11 -24.95
CA HIS A 832 -4.51 33.20 -26.40
C HIS A 832 -5.50 34.29 -26.76
N PHE A 833 -5.32 34.92 -27.93
CA PHE A 833 -6.25 35.94 -28.43
C PHE A 833 -6.38 35.90 -29.95
N GLN A 834 -7.57 36.17 -30.48
CA GLN A 834 -7.80 36.26 -31.92
C GLN A 834 -7.77 37.73 -32.37
N LEU A 835 -6.72 38.11 -33.10
CA LEU A 835 -6.72 39.35 -33.88
C LEU A 835 -7.54 39.15 -35.15
N ILE A 836 -8.38 40.14 -35.46
CA ILE A 836 -9.25 40.12 -36.64
C ILE A 836 -8.85 41.28 -37.53
N ALA A 837 -8.36 40.97 -38.74
CA ALA A 837 -8.11 41.94 -39.78
C ALA A 837 -9.36 42.23 -40.61
N SER A 838 -9.74 43.50 -40.71
CA SER A 838 -10.82 44.00 -41.56
C SER A 838 -10.25 44.76 -42.75
N ILE A 839 -10.51 44.28 -43.96
CA ILE A 839 -10.04 44.87 -45.22
C ILE A 839 -11.10 45.84 -45.76
N SER A 840 -10.66 46.97 -46.30
CA SER A 840 -11.50 47.97 -46.98
C SER A 840 -11.02 48.19 -48.42
N PRO A 841 -11.91 48.19 -49.43
CA PRO A 841 -13.30 47.76 -49.33
C PRO A 841 -13.39 46.25 -49.03
N SER A 842 -14.48 45.81 -48.38
CA SER A 842 -14.61 44.43 -47.85
C SER A 842 -14.64 43.33 -48.90
N ASN A 843 -14.78 43.68 -50.18
CA ASN A 843 -14.75 42.78 -51.33
C ASN A 843 -13.42 42.79 -52.09
N ALA A 844 -12.37 43.40 -51.52
CA ALA A 844 -11.03 43.35 -52.09
C ALA A 844 -10.46 41.91 -52.07
N LEU A 845 -9.90 41.48 -53.20
CA LEU A 845 -9.29 40.17 -53.35
C LEU A 845 -7.82 40.22 -52.92
N THR A 846 -7.55 39.78 -51.69
CA THR A 846 -6.19 39.67 -51.16
C THR A 846 -6.11 38.63 -50.04
N SER A 847 -4.93 38.07 -49.84
CA SER A 847 -4.56 37.29 -48.66
C SER A 847 -3.99 38.20 -47.58
N THR A 848 -4.09 37.76 -46.32
CA THR A 848 -3.41 38.43 -45.19
C THR A 848 -2.20 37.61 -44.75
N HIS A 849 -1.07 38.27 -44.55
CA HIS A 849 0.18 37.71 -44.06
C HIS A 849 0.43 38.25 -42.66
N TRP A 850 0.50 37.36 -41.67
CA TRP A 850 0.70 37.70 -40.27
C TRP A 850 2.13 37.39 -39.86
N ILE A 851 2.74 38.28 -39.07
CA ILE A 851 4.06 38.05 -38.50
C ILE A 851 4.16 38.70 -37.12
N SER A 852 4.83 38.04 -36.19
CA SER A 852 5.23 38.62 -34.91
C SER A 852 6.65 39.14 -35.05
N ASP A 853 6.92 40.34 -34.53
CA ASP A 853 8.29 40.85 -34.46
C ASP A 853 9.16 40.09 -33.43
N ASN A 854 8.53 39.35 -32.49
CA ASN A 854 9.20 38.50 -31.51
C ASN A 854 8.36 37.28 -31.11
N GLU A 855 8.56 36.19 -31.85
CA GLU A 855 7.90 34.90 -31.62
C GLU A 855 8.25 34.24 -30.28
N ASN A 856 9.32 34.66 -29.59
CA ASN A 856 9.63 34.15 -28.24
C ASN A 856 8.74 34.76 -27.15
N ILE A 857 8.02 35.85 -27.44
CA ILE A 857 7.10 36.52 -26.51
C ILE A 857 5.67 36.24 -26.93
N VAL A 858 5.35 36.40 -28.21
CA VAL A 858 4.02 36.12 -28.77
C VAL A 858 4.19 35.51 -30.15
N THR A 859 3.63 34.33 -30.40
CA THR A 859 3.51 33.78 -31.76
C THR A 859 2.19 34.23 -32.39
N VAL A 860 2.14 34.27 -33.72
CA VAL A 860 0.91 34.49 -34.46
C VAL A 860 0.80 33.48 -35.59
N SER A 861 -0.36 32.85 -35.71
CA SER A 861 -0.67 31.95 -36.83
C SER A 861 -0.98 32.74 -38.11
N ALA A 862 -1.04 32.04 -39.25
CA ALA A 862 -1.42 32.63 -40.55
C ALA A 862 -2.81 33.28 -40.58
N ASN A 863 -3.62 33.09 -39.53
CA ASN A 863 -4.96 33.66 -39.40
C ASN A 863 -5.11 34.68 -38.26
N GLY A 864 -4.01 35.13 -37.64
CA GLY A 864 -4.05 36.17 -36.60
C GLY A 864 -4.40 35.66 -35.20
N TYR A 865 -4.35 34.35 -34.95
CA TYR A 865 -4.47 33.79 -33.61
C TYR A 865 -3.11 33.91 -32.91
N ILE A 866 -3.07 34.65 -31.81
CA ILE A 866 -1.85 34.92 -31.06
C ILE A 866 -1.77 34.06 -29.80
N THR A 867 -0.60 33.49 -29.53
CA THR A 867 -0.30 32.75 -28.30
C THR A 867 0.76 33.50 -27.51
N ALA A 868 0.47 33.83 -26.24
CA ALA A 868 1.45 34.41 -25.34
C ALA A 868 2.45 33.33 -24.88
N ILE A 869 3.72 33.48 -25.24
CA ILE A 869 4.78 32.51 -24.93
C ILE A 869 5.53 32.89 -23.65
N ALA A 870 5.88 34.17 -23.49
CA ALA A 870 6.67 34.64 -22.35
C ALA A 870 6.37 36.10 -22.02
N SER A 871 6.58 36.50 -20.77
CA SER A 871 6.40 37.89 -20.35
C SER A 871 7.28 38.87 -21.15
N GLY A 872 6.70 39.97 -21.62
CA GLY A 872 7.39 40.96 -22.43
C GLY A 872 6.44 41.68 -23.39
N GLU A 873 6.98 42.35 -24.40
CA GLU A 873 6.20 43.07 -25.40
C GLU A 873 6.60 42.65 -26.81
N ALA A 874 5.61 42.51 -27.70
CA ALA A 874 5.80 42.20 -29.12
C ALA A 874 4.74 42.90 -29.97
N ASN A 875 5.09 43.27 -31.21
CA ASN A 875 4.13 43.77 -32.19
C ASN A 875 3.74 42.66 -33.16
N ILE A 876 2.44 42.55 -33.41
CA ILE A 876 1.86 41.66 -34.39
C ILE A 876 1.47 42.48 -35.61
N HIS A 877 2.08 42.17 -36.75
CA HIS A 877 1.86 42.81 -38.03
C HIS A 877 0.94 41.96 -38.89
N VAL A 878 -0.01 42.60 -39.57
CA VAL A 878 -0.79 42.00 -40.65
C VAL A 878 -0.64 42.81 -41.92
N ARG A 879 -0.35 42.15 -43.04
CA ARG A 879 -0.13 42.81 -44.34
C ARG A 879 -0.90 42.11 -45.47
N THR A 880 -1.48 42.87 -46.39
CA THR A 880 -2.12 42.35 -47.62
C THR A 880 -1.09 42.08 -48.73
N ASP A 881 -1.49 41.38 -49.80
CA ASP A 881 -0.60 41.06 -50.93
C ASP A 881 -0.03 42.31 -51.64
N ASN A 882 -0.78 43.41 -51.65
CA ASN A 882 -0.34 44.71 -52.17
C ASN A 882 0.30 45.61 -51.08
N HIS A 883 0.69 45.03 -49.96
CA HIS A 883 1.46 45.66 -48.87
C HIS A 883 0.74 46.71 -48.02
N VAL A 884 -0.59 46.71 -47.95
CA VAL A 884 -1.34 47.52 -46.95
C VAL A 884 -1.21 46.83 -45.59
N GLU A 885 -0.92 47.58 -44.52
CA GLU A 885 -0.49 47.02 -43.22
C GLU A 885 -1.22 47.62 -42.02
N ALA A 886 -1.46 46.79 -41.00
CA ALA A 886 -1.88 47.19 -39.65
C ALA A 886 -1.06 46.45 -38.58
N VAL A 887 -0.96 47.04 -37.39
CA VAL A 887 -0.10 46.55 -36.30
C VAL A 887 -0.88 46.57 -34.98
N CYS A 888 -0.70 45.52 -34.16
CA CYS A 888 -1.16 45.47 -32.78
C CYS A 888 0.03 45.33 -31.83
N HIS A 889 0.10 46.18 -30.81
CA HIS A 889 1.08 46.10 -29.72
C HIS A 889 0.57 45.17 -28.61
N THR A 890 1.30 44.12 -28.30
CA THR A 890 0.89 43.10 -27.32
C THR A 890 1.83 43.10 -26.12
N ILE A 891 1.26 43.20 -24.92
CA ILE A 891 1.95 43.15 -23.63
C ILE A 891 1.58 41.83 -22.95
N VAL A 892 2.56 40.93 -22.82
CA VAL A 892 2.41 39.67 -22.10
C VAL A 892 2.85 39.86 -20.66
N LYS A 893 1.92 39.69 -19.74
CA LYS A 893 2.17 39.68 -18.30
C LYS A 893 2.60 38.27 -17.89
N GLN A 894 3.55 38.20 -16.96
CA GLN A 894 3.94 36.92 -16.37
C GLN A 894 2.71 36.28 -15.73
N ARG A 895 2.47 35.00 -16.03
CA ARG A 895 1.37 34.24 -15.40
C ARG A 895 1.67 34.07 -13.92
N GLU A 896 0.74 34.47 -13.06
CA GLU A 896 0.86 34.20 -11.63
C GLU A 896 0.53 32.72 -11.37
N ILE A 897 1.53 31.95 -10.95
CA ILE A 897 1.37 30.57 -10.54
C ILE A 897 1.47 30.57 -9.01
N PRO A 898 0.33 30.52 -8.28
CA PRO A 898 0.34 30.62 -6.82
C PRO A 898 0.89 29.35 -6.18
N ILE A 899 1.48 29.47 -5.00
CA ILE A 899 1.86 28.31 -4.19
C ILE A 899 0.59 27.62 -3.70
N THR A 900 0.39 26.37 -4.11
CA THR A 900 -0.76 25.56 -3.71
C THR A 900 -0.47 24.75 -2.45
N SER A 901 0.76 24.24 -2.29
CA SER A 901 1.18 23.49 -1.12
C SER A 901 2.67 23.68 -0.76
N VAL A 902 3.01 23.34 0.47
CA VAL A 902 4.37 23.16 0.95
C VAL A 902 4.47 21.71 1.40
N LEU A 903 5.52 21.00 1.01
CA LEU A 903 5.86 19.68 1.52
C LEU A 903 7.13 19.78 2.35
N ILE A 904 7.24 18.96 3.38
CA ILE A 904 8.40 18.89 4.26
C ILE A 904 9.05 17.52 4.11
N SER A 905 10.38 17.44 4.12
CA SER A 905 11.11 16.20 3.84
C SER A 905 10.80 15.07 4.82
N ASN A 906 10.38 15.43 6.04
CA ASN A 906 10.04 14.52 7.11
C ASN A 906 8.87 15.10 7.91
N THR A 907 7.80 14.32 8.10
CA THR A 907 6.66 14.71 8.94
C THR A 907 6.85 14.36 10.41
N SER A 908 7.86 13.55 10.74
CA SER A 908 8.32 13.30 12.11
C SER A 908 9.83 13.03 12.20
N LEU A 909 10.46 13.44 13.30
CA LEU A 909 11.88 13.19 13.62
C LEU A 909 12.06 12.86 15.09
N SER A 910 12.81 11.81 15.40
CA SER A 910 13.31 11.51 16.75
C SER A 910 14.79 11.86 16.84
N LEU A 911 15.14 12.78 17.74
CA LEU A 911 16.51 13.31 17.90
C LEU A 911 17.00 13.10 19.34
N VAL A 912 18.30 12.90 19.51
CA VAL A 912 18.91 12.89 20.84
C VAL A 912 19.29 14.32 21.23
N GLN A 913 19.14 14.70 22.49
CA GLN A 913 19.52 16.02 23.01
C GLN A 913 20.95 16.40 22.58
N GLY A 914 21.09 17.55 21.92
CA GLY A 914 22.34 18.06 21.35
C GLY A 914 22.60 17.64 19.88
N GLN A 915 21.75 16.80 19.28
CA GLN A 915 21.82 16.43 17.88
C GLN A 915 21.30 17.56 16.98
N TYR A 916 21.89 17.69 15.79
CA TYR A 916 21.41 18.56 14.73
C TYR A 916 20.82 17.74 13.57
N TYR A 917 19.83 18.30 12.89
CA TYR A 917 19.22 17.69 11.70
C TYR A 917 18.87 18.77 10.67
N ASN A 918 19.15 18.54 9.39
CA ASN A 918 18.74 19.46 8.33
C ASN A 918 17.44 18.96 7.72
N ILE A 919 16.34 19.68 7.94
CA ILE A 919 15.05 19.43 7.31
C ILE A 919 14.90 20.35 6.11
N SER A 920 14.30 19.87 5.02
CA SER A 920 14.01 20.69 3.85
C SER A 920 12.51 20.79 3.61
N ALA A 921 12.10 21.85 2.94
CA ALA A 921 10.73 22.03 2.49
C ALA A 921 10.70 22.42 1.02
N THR A 922 9.74 21.88 0.28
CA THR A 922 9.56 22.08 -1.15
C THR A 922 8.22 22.75 -1.38
N ILE A 923 8.22 23.78 -2.22
CA ILE A 923 7.02 24.53 -2.60
C ILE A 923 6.45 23.96 -3.89
N TYR A 924 5.13 23.79 -3.92
CA TYR A 924 4.39 23.36 -5.10
C TYR A 924 3.34 24.38 -5.53
N PRO A 925 3.09 24.50 -6.84
CA PRO A 925 3.86 23.88 -7.91
C PRO A 925 5.29 24.45 -7.99
N SER A 926 6.25 23.65 -8.48
CA SER A 926 7.68 23.99 -8.47
C SER A 926 8.01 25.22 -9.33
N GLU A 927 7.18 25.44 -10.33
CA GLU A 927 7.20 26.52 -11.31
C GLU A 927 6.43 27.76 -10.82
N THR A 928 6.02 27.79 -9.55
CA THR A 928 5.40 28.97 -8.94
C THR A 928 6.20 30.24 -9.25
N THR A 929 5.49 31.30 -9.62
CA THR A 929 6.07 32.62 -9.86
C THR A 929 6.14 33.46 -8.58
N MET A 930 5.64 32.93 -7.46
CA MET A 930 5.80 33.53 -6.14
C MET A 930 7.21 33.27 -5.57
N GLY A 931 7.65 34.13 -4.66
CA GLY A 931 8.92 33.93 -3.94
C GLY A 931 8.94 32.62 -3.16
N LYS A 932 9.97 31.80 -3.40
CA LYS A 932 10.11 30.44 -2.82
C LYS A 932 10.72 30.43 -1.41
N VAL A 933 10.58 31.53 -0.68
CA VAL A 933 11.13 31.64 0.68
C VAL A 933 10.21 30.88 1.64
N ILE A 934 10.79 29.90 2.36
CA ILE A 934 10.13 29.22 3.46
C ILE A 934 10.52 29.90 4.76
N ARG A 935 9.52 30.25 5.58
CA ARG A 935 9.71 30.66 6.97
C ARG A 935 9.63 29.43 7.85
N TRP A 936 10.68 29.22 8.64
CA TRP A 936 10.77 28.14 9.61
C TRP A 936 10.55 28.67 11.01
N TYR A 937 9.77 27.94 11.81
CA TYR A 937 9.67 28.21 13.25
C TYR A 937 9.29 26.95 14.03
N SER A 938 9.65 26.91 15.30
CA SER A 938 9.30 25.85 16.25
C SER A 938 8.17 26.31 17.15
N GLN A 939 7.16 25.46 17.39
CA GLN A 939 6.11 25.73 18.36
C GLN A 939 6.65 25.77 19.80
N ASN A 940 7.72 25.02 20.09
CA ASN A 940 8.42 25.02 21.37
C ASN A 940 9.96 24.98 21.17
N PRO A 941 10.60 26.15 21.06
CA PRO A 941 12.06 26.28 20.92
C PRO A 941 12.88 25.72 22.09
N GLU A 942 12.29 25.53 23.27
CA GLU A 942 12.98 24.91 24.42
C GLU A 942 13.21 23.41 24.22
N VAL A 943 12.40 22.75 23.38
CA VAL A 943 12.53 21.33 23.03
C VAL A 943 13.40 21.17 21.78
N ALA A 944 13.09 21.89 20.70
CA ALA A 944 13.92 21.93 19.50
C ALA A 944 13.85 23.29 18.82
N GLN A 945 15.01 23.85 18.45
CA GLN A 945 15.14 25.10 17.72
C GLN A 945 15.34 24.81 16.23
N ILE A 946 14.98 25.76 15.36
CA ILE A 946 15.26 25.69 13.92
C ILE A 946 15.75 27.04 13.42
N ASP A 947 16.75 27.04 12.55
CA ASP A 947 17.25 28.25 11.89
C ASP A 947 16.53 28.52 10.54
N SER A 948 16.86 29.65 9.91
CA SER A 948 16.27 30.05 8.63
C SER A 948 16.60 29.11 7.46
N ASN A 949 17.58 28.20 7.61
CA ASN A 949 18.02 27.25 6.59
C ASN A 949 17.44 25.85 6.82
N GLY A 950 16.57 25.66 7.81
CA GLY A 950 15.99 24.36 8.12
C GLY A 950 16.89 23.48 9.00
N LYS A 951 17.91 24.03 9.66
CA LYS A 951 18.73 23.25 10.59
C LYS A 951 18.10 23.24 11.98
N ILE A 952 17.64 22.06 12.39
CA ILE A 952 17.07 21.78 13.71
C ILE A 952 18.20 21.48 14.70
N GLN A 953 18.08 22.01 15.92
CA GLN A 953 18.87 21.63 17.09
C GLN A 953 17.94 21.06 18.17
N ALA A 954 18.19 19.83 18.59
CA ALA A 954 17.49 19.21 19.72
C ALA A 954 18.03 19.77 21.05
N VAL A 955 17.19 20.47 21.82
CA VAL A 955 17.61 21.23 23.02
C VAL A 955 17.32 20.50 24.31
N SER A 956 16.10 19.98 24.49
CA SER A 956 15.70 19.30 25.73
C SER A 956 14.67 18.21 25.46
N ASN A 957 14.56 17.25 26.39
CA ASN A 957 13.65 16.11 26.28
C ASN A 957 12.18 16.56 26.21
N GLY A 958 11.46 16.12 25.19
CA GLY A 958 10.05 16.50 24.99
C GLY A 958 9.61 16.41 23.53
N ASN A 959 8.40 16.88 23.26
CA ASN A 959 7.82 16.94 21.91
C ASN A 959 7.62 18.40 21.49
N THR A 960 7.87 18.72 20.21
CA THR A 960 7.53 20.01 19.60
C THR A 960 7.17 19.81 18.12
N ILE A 961 6.61 20.83 17.47
CA ILE A 961 6.34 20.84 16.04
C ILE A 961 7.18 21.92 15.37
N ILE A 962 7.87 21.55 14.30
CA ILE A 962 8.52 22.47 13.36
C ILE A 962 7.56 22.75 12.22
N ILE A 963 7.37 24.03 11.89
CA ILE A 963 6.48 24.47 10.81
C ILE A 963 7.31 25.12 9.71
N ALA A 964 7.08 24.68 8.47
CA ALA A 964 7.50 25.33 7.25
C ALA A 964 6.32 26.10 6.65
N GLU A 965 6.44 27.41 6.48
CA GLU A 965 5.38 28.27 5.95
C GLU A 965 5.84 29.03 4.69
N SER A 966 5.07 28.96 3.61
CA SER A 966 5.31 29.75 2.39
C SER A 966 4.89 31.21 2.53
N ILE A 967 5.31 32.04 1.59
CA ILE A 967 4.96 33.48 1.57
C ILE A 967 3.45 33.74 1.51
N ASN A 968 2.65 32.82 0.96
CA ASN A 968 1.19 32.92 0.88
C ASN A 968 0.45 32.09 1.96
N GLY A 969 1.15 31.63 3.00
CA GLY A 969 0.55 31.03 4.19
C GLY A 969 0.23 29.53 4.08
N LYS A 970 0.75 28.81 3.07
CA LYS A 970 0.66 27.34 3.02
C LYS A 970 1.69 26.74 3.98
N ARG A 971 1.31 25.67 4.68
CA ARG A 971 2.09 25.12 5.79
C ARG A 971 2.31 23.63 5.64
N ALA A 972 3.47 23.18 6.10
CA ALA A 972 3.79 21.78 6.38
C ALA A 972 4.39 21.66 7.77
N GLU A 973 4.14 20.54 8.43
CA GLU A 973 4.50 20.33 9.83
C GLU A 973 5.35 19.07 10.01
N CYS A 974 6.35 19.17 10.89
CA CYS A 974 7.19 18.05 11.32
C CYS A 974 7.14 17.92 12.85
N SER A 975 6.70 16.77 13.35
CA SER A 975 6.71 16.46 14.77
C SER A 975 8.11 16.03 15.22
N ILE A 976 8.70 16.74 16.19
CA ILE A 976 10.01 16.43 16.76
C ILE A 976 9.84 15.81 18.13
N HIS A 977 10.38 14.60 18.32
CA HIS A 977 10.57 13.96 19.62
C HIS A 977 12.04 14.02 20.01
N VAL A 978 12.38 14.72 21.10
CA VAL A 978 13.76 14.79 21.61
C VAL A 978 13.90 13.88 22.82
N GLN A 979 14.87 12.97 22.77
CA GLN A 979 15.24 12.08 23.87
C GLN A 979 16.46 12.59 24.63
N LYS A 980 16.55 12.33 25.94
CA LYS A 980 17.73 12.68 26.73
C LYS A 980 18.99 12.01 26.17
N LYS A 981 20.08 12.76 26.11
CA LYS A 981 21.41 12.19 25.83
C LYS A 981 21.76 11.25 26.98
N GLY A 982 21.87 9.96 26.71
CA GLY A 982 22.33 8.97 27.68
C GLY A 982 23.70 9.41 28.22
N ILE A 983 23.80 9.58 29.54
CA ILE A 983 25.07 9.82 30.21
C ILE A 983 25.75 8.45 30.30
N PRO A 984 26.92 8.21 29.69
CA PRO A 984 27.70 7.01 29.99
C PRO A 984 28.07 7.02 31.47
N PRO A 985 28.07 5.86 32.16
CA PRO A 985 28.33 5.79 33.59
C PRO A 985 29.68 6.46 33.92
N ILE A 986 29.64 7.37 34.89
CA ILE A 986 30.84 7.98 35.47
C ILE A 986 31.62 6.86 36.14
N ILE A 987 32.70 6.40 35.50
CA ILE A 987 33.70 5.56 36.14
C ILE A 987 34.49 6.45 37.10
N SER A 988 34.29 6.26 38.39
CA SER A 988 35.17 6.80 39.43
C SER A 988 36.60 6.29 39.20
N PRO A 989 37.64 7.15 39.22
CA PRO A 989 39.00 6.72 38.92
C PRO A 989 39.57 5.82 40.04
N PRO A 990 40.37 4.80 39.70
CA PRO A 990 41.18 4.08 40.68
C PRO A 990 42.28 4.99 41.23
N SER A 991 42.60 4.78 42.50
CA SER A 991 43.67 5.45 43.24
C SER A 991 45.02 5.35 42.51
N SER A 992 45.72 6.48 42.52
CA SER A 992 47.03 6.75 41.93
C SER A 992 48.13 5.78 42.36
N GLU A 993 48.81 5.18 41.39
CA GLU A 993 50.27 5.04 41.43
C GLU A 993 50.85 5.55 40.10
N THR A 994 51.80 6.48 40.25
CA THR A 994 52.55 7.18 39.20
C THR A 994 53.44 6.24 38.38
N PRO A 995 53.75 6.58 37.12
CA PRO A 995 55.10 7.11 36.89
C PRO A 995 55.20 8.25 35.86
N SER A 996 56.34 8.92 36.00
CA SER A 996 56.91 10.05 35.26
C SER A 996 56.98 9.92 33.73
N VAL A 997 56.77 11.07 33.08
CA VAL A 997 57.10 11.44 31.68
C VAL A 997 58.48 12.16 31.69
N PRO A 998 59.21 12.46 30.57
CA PRO A 998 59.21 12.01 29.16
C PRO A 998 60.62 11.52 28.68
N ASP A 999 60.76 10.97 27.46
CA ASP A 999 61.70 11.52 26.45
C ASP A 999 61.50 10.94 25.03
N THR A 1000 61.84 11.79 24.07
CA THR A 1000 61.90 11.83 22.60
C THR A 1000 62.47 10.58 21.86
N THR A 1001 62.09 10.21 20.62
CA THR A 1001 62.41 10.85 19.32
C THR A 1001 61.75 10.06 18.14
N ALA A 1002 61.51 10.74 17.01
CA ALA A 1002 60.89 10.33 15.73
C ALA A 1002 61.77 9.35 14.87
N PRO A 1003 61.50 8.97 13.57
CA PRO A 1003 60.41 9.27 12.61
C PRO A 1003 59.92 8.11 11.67
N GLN A 1004 58.82 8.37 10.92
CA GLN A 1004 58.49 7.97 9.51
C GLN A 1004 58.14 6.50 9.06
N VAL A 1005 57.15 6.46 8.13
CA VAL A 1005 56.89 5.53 6.99
C VAL A 1005 55.71 4.51 7.04
N ASN A 1006 54.65 4.88 6.30
CA ASN A 1006 53.77 4.18 5.34
C ASN A 1006 53.27 2.71 5.46
N LYS A 1007 51.97 2.60 5.13
CA LYS A 1007 51.19 1.51 4.48
C LYS A 1007 50.97 0.26 5.36
N LYS A 1008 49.76 -0.30 5.49
CA LYS A 1008 48.74 -0.59 4.46
C LYS A 1008 47.45 -1.11 5.15
N ALA A 1009 46.30 -0.90 4.49
CA ALA A 1009 45.11 -1.77 4.40
C ALA A 1009 44.10 -1.88 5.58
N GLU A 1010 42.88 -2.26 5.19
CA GLU A 1010 41.63 -2.48 5.96
C GLU A 1010 40.74 -1.23 6.13
N GLY A 1011 39.44 -1.25 5.85
CA GLY A 1011 38.55 -2.33 5.45
C GLY A 1011 37.12 -1.81 5.29
N PHE A 1012 36.39 -2.51 4.43
CA PHE A 1012 34.95 -2.60 4.23
C PHE A 1012 34.09 -2.27 5.45
N TYR A 1013 33.06 -1.44 5.27
CA TYR A 1013 31.63 -1.81 5.32
C TYR A 1013 30.81 -0.51 5.43
N GLN A 1014 30.12 -0.17 4.35
CA GLN A 1014 29.04 0.79 4.36
C GLN A 1014 27.72 0.09 4.02
N LEU A 1015 26.72 0.45 4.82
CA LEU A 1015 25.29 0.57 4.50
C LEU A 1015 24.46 -0.71 4.32
N SER A 1016 23.62 -0.97 5.32
CA SER A 1016 22.18 -0.67 5.19
C SER A 1016 21.41 -1.02 6.48
N ARG A 1017 20.74 -0.02 7.06
CA ARG A 1017 19.50 -0.23 7.82
C ARG A 1017 18.56 0.92 7.51
N ARG A 1018 17.66 0.66 6.55
CA ARG A 1018 16.39 1.38 6.38
C ARG A 1018 15.51 1.03 7.58
N VAL A 1019 14.92 2.03 8.22
CA VAL A 1019 13.87 1.85 9.25
C VAL A 1019 12.59 2.43 8.68
N ARG A 1020 11.55 1.57 8.62
CA ARG A 1020 10.16 1.89 8.28
C ARG A 1020 9.50 2.63 9.46
N ILE A 1021 8.66 3.61 9.12
CA ILE A 1021 7.73 4.30 10.05
C ILE A 1021 6.33 3.75 9.77
N PHE A 1022 5.57 3.48 10.84
CA PHE A 1022 4.11 3.36 10.78
C PHE A 1022 3.44 4.49 11.57
N SER A 1023 2.30 4.88 11.02
CA SER A 1023 1.26 5.78 11.50
C SER A 1023 0.52 5.27 12.74
N SER A 1024 0.12 6.19 13.62
CA SER A 1024 -0.91 5.98 14.66
C SER A 1024 -2.21 6.69 14.27
N PRO A 1025 -3.39 6.11 14.60
CA PRO A 1025 -4.71 6.71 14.38
C PRO A 1025 -5.16 7.57 15.57
N ASN A 1026 -5.78 8.71 15.30
CA ASN A 1026 -7.00 9.23 15.96
C ASN A 1026 -7.17 10.74 15.70
N ALA A 1027 -8.21 11.09 14.93
CA ALA A 1027 -9.18 12.14 15.27
C ALA A 1027 -10.11 12.35 14.07
N SER A 1028 -11.22 11.60 14.07
CA SER A 1028 -12.42 11.94 13.31
C SER A 1028 -13.01 13.23 13.87
N LYS A 1029 -13.16 14.26 13.03
CA LYS A 1029 -14.16 15.33 13.17
C LYS A 1029 -14.13 16.20 11.91
N TYR A 1030 -14.87 15.79 10.87
CA TYR A 1030 -15.58 16.70 9.96
C TYR A 1030 -16.68 15.89 9.24
N ASN A 1031 -17.88 16.45 9.25
CA ASN A 1031 -19.14 15.83 8.86
C ASN A 1031 -19.13 15.29 7.42
N ARG A 1032 -19.44 14.00 7.25
CA ARG A 1032 -19.99 13.48 5.98
C ARG A 1032 -21.51 13.56 6.03
N TYR A 1033 -22.03 14.17 4.99
CA TYR A 1033 -23.44 14.33 4.66
C TYR A 1033 -24.00 12.97 4.22
N ASP A 1034 -25.07 12.50 4.86
CA ASP A 1034 -25.81 11.28 4.53
C ASP A 1034 -27.01 11.64 3.63
N PRO A 1035 -27.06 11.18 2.37
CA PRO A 1035 -28.16 11.51 1.46
C PRO A 1035 -29.36 10.55 1.52
N PHE A 1036 -29.56 9.77 2.60
CA PHE A 1036 -30.77 8.94 2.77
C PHE A 1036 -31.50 9.15 4.10
N LYS A 1037 -31.93 10.39 4.38
CA LYS A 1037 -33.06 10.65 5.27
C LYS A 1037 -33.99 11.72 4.70
N LYS A 1038 -35.16 11.29 4.22
CA LYS A 1038 -36.34 12.16 4.08
C LYS A 1038 -37.37 11.81 5.16
N SER A 1039 -37.60 12.80 6.01
CA SER A 1039 -38.85 13.19 6.65
C SER A 1039 -39.67 12.14 7.41
N GLY A 1040 -39.60 12.27 8.74
CA GLY A 1040 -40.56 11.79 9.73
C GLY A 1040 -40.21 12.40 11.08
#